data_AF-A0A3B9WZ13-F1
#
_entry.id   AF-A0A3B9WZ13-F1
#
_cell.length_a   1.000
_cell.length_b   1.000
_cell.length_c   1.000
_cell.angle_alpha   90.00
_cell.angle_beta   90.00
_cell.angle_gamma   90.00
#
_symmetry.space_group_name_H-M   'P 1'
#
loop_
_entity.id
_entity.type
_entity.pdbx_description
1 polymer ?
#
loop_
_entity_poly.entity_id
_entity_poly.type
_entity_poly.pdbx_seq_one_letter_code
_entity_poly.pdbx_strand_id
1 'polypeptide(L)'
;FASQLWIGVQLLLRGDDRLKLAQLAALGEQFSIPLCAVGGVYMHHPMRRILQDTVTAIRLGKQFDELGFEAQSNGQRHLRSYENLSKLYPPKLMAQTLCISQRCNFVLDELRYEYPRELVPNEYTPHGWLRELTEEGIRRRWPGGAEPKVRNIIEHELTLIKELGYEHYFLTVHDLVDYARSQNILCQGRGSAANSAVCYCLGITEVDPARVEVLFERFISKERNEPPDIDVDFENARREEVIQYIYRKYGRHRAAIAATVITYQSRSAIRDVGKILGLNDELINRLAKSIYWWGDNLEEQLSDSNVDYSDPQIKKLIGLSKLLMGFPRHLSQHVGGFIISEGPLSHLVPIENASMPGRTVIQWEKGDLESLGLLKIDVLALGMLTAIKKSLDLISGYSHSALTVQAIPKEDPAVYDMICKADTVGIFQIESRAQMSMLPRLKPRCYYDLVIQIAIVRPGPIQGDMVHPYLNRRSGKEIVTYPSEAVKETLRRTLGVPIFQEQVMQLSMVAAGFSGGEADQLRRAMSAWKRKGGLEPYHKKLVTGMLERGYELDFAEKLFSQIRGFGDYGFPESHSASFALIAYVSSWMKLYHPVAFCCALLNSQPMGFYAPAQLIKDARAHGVVVLPIDINDSIYDCSLEVDKNFVKLNQPDQITLEPKLRIGFRMVKGLSKEGAEAIVEARTEAKTEPREG
;
A
#
# COMPACT_ATOMS: atom_id res chain seq x y z
N PHE A 1 42.42 -3.87 15.23
CA PHE A 1 41.86 -5.24 15.22
C PHE A 1 42.55 -6.23 16.16
N ALA A 2 43.76 -5.99 16.70
CA ALA A 2 44.37 -6.78 17.80
C ALA A 2 44.10 -8.31 17.74
N SER A 3 43.58 -8.92 18.82
CA SER A 3 43.20 -10.35 18.89
C SER A 3 41.87 -10.71 18.21
N GLN A 4 41.31 -9.77 17.44
CA GLN A 4 40.06 -9.88 16.68
C GLN A 4 40.33 -9.86 15.17
N LEU A 5 41.50 -10.33 14.74
CA LEU A 5 41.91 -10.40 13.35
C LEU A 5 42.27 -11.83 12.96
N TRP A 6 41.78 -12.28 11.80
CA TRP A 6 42.09 -13.58 11.21
C TRP A 6 42.38 -13.41 9.72
N ILE A 7 43.24 -14.28 9.19
CA ILE A 7 43.44 -14.44 7.75
C ILE A 7 42.46 -15.52 7.25
N GLY A 8 41.50 -15.13 6.44
CA GLY A 8 40.54 -16.06 5.82
C GLY A 8 41.18 -16.87 4.68
N VAL A 9 41.21 -18.19 4.83
CA VAL A 9 41.75 -19.13 3.83
C VAL A 9 40.62 -19.77 3.04
N GLN A 10 40.57 -19.48 1.74
CA GLN A 10 39.60 -20.05 0.82
C GLN A 10 40.28 -21.07 -0.11
N LEU A 11 39.87 -22.35 0.00
CA LEU A 11 40.30 -23.46 -0.86
C LEU A 11 39.10 -23.94 -1.68
N LEU A 12 39.16 -23.75 -3.00
CA LEU A 12 38.06 -23.99 -3.96
C LEU A 12 38.39 -25.09 -4.98
N LEU A 13 39.39 -25.92 -4.71
CA LEU A 13 39.95 -26.90 -5.63
C LEU A 13 40.45 -26.23 -6.93
N ARG A 14 41.14 -25.10 -6.78
CA ARG A 14 41.88 -24.45 -7.87
C ARG A 14 43.30 -24.99 -7.92
N GLY A 15 43.94 -24.90 -9.08
CA GLY A 15 45.31 -25.40 -9.28
C GLY A 15 46.35 -24.73 -8.38
N ASP A 16 46.07 -23.51 -7.91
CA ASP A 16 46.95 -22.67 -7.08
C ASP A 16 46.63 -22.73 -5.57
N ASP A 17 45.62 -23.48 -5.13
CA ASP A 17 45.16 -23.50 -3.73
C ASP A 17 46.28 -23.86 -2.72
N ARG A 18 47.18 -24.79 -3.07
CA ARG A 18 48.31 -25.19 -2.21
C ARG A 18 49.32 -24.07 -2.04
N LEU A 19 49.66 -23.37 -3.14
CA LEU A 19 50.57 -22.24 -3.13
C LEU A 19 49.98 -21.09 -2.30
N LYS A 20 48.69 -20.79 -2.55
CA LYS A 20 47.95 -19.78 -1.79
C LYS A 20 47.92 -20.07 -0.30
N LEU A 21 47.66 -21.34 0.10
CA LEU A 21 47.69 -21.73 1.51
C LEU A 21 49.07 -21.50 2.13
N ALA A 22 50.15 -21.90 1.46
CA ALA A 22 51.51 -21.70 1.96
C ALA A 22 51.87 -20.22 2.13
N GLN A 23 51.48 -19.37 1.16
CA GLN A 23 51.68 -17.93 1.22
C GLN A 23 50.90 -17.29 2.39
N LEU A 24 49.64 -17.67 2.57
CA LEU A 24 48.82 -17.17 3.68
C LEU A 24 49.34 -17.66 5.04
N ALA A 25 49.87 -18.88 5.11
CA ALA A 25 50.47 -19.42 6.33
C ALA A 25 51.73 -18.66 6.73
N ALA A 26 52.64 -18.41 5.76
CA ALA A 26 53.83 -17.61 5.99
C ALA A 26 53.47 -16.18 6.45
N LEU A 27 52.42 -15.58 5.86
CA LEU A 27 51.91 -14.28 6.28
C LEU A 27 51.38 -14.31 7.72
N GLY A 28 50.62 -15.34 8.08
CA GLY A 28 50.10 -15.52 9.44
C GLY A 28 51.21 -15.68 10.48
N GLU A 29 52.27 -16.42 10.15
CA GLU A 29 53.45 -16.57 11.01
C GLU A 29 54.19 -15.25 11.17
N GLN A 30 54.48 -14.55 10.06
CA GLN A 30 55.19 -13.27 10.07
C GLN A 30 54.51 -12.22 10.96
N PHE A 31 53.18 -12.13 10.90
CA PHE A 31 52.42 -11.11 11.63
C PHE A 31 51.73 -11.64 12.89
N SER A 32 51.94 -12.91 13.25
CA SER A 32 51.26 -13.58 14.36
C SER A 32 49.73 -13.48 14.29
N ILE A 33 49.16 -13.61 13.07
CA ILE A 33 47.71 -13.56 12.82
C ILE A 33 47.20 -14.99 12.57
N PRO A 34 46.19 -15.48 13.32
CA PRO A 34 45.63 -16.81 13.10
C PRO A 34 44.93 -16.93 11.75
N LEU A 35 45.06 -18.11 11.12
CA LEU A 35 44.35 -18.45 9.88
C LEU A 35 43.03 -19.14 10.20
N CYS A 36 41.98 -18.82 9.44
CA CYS A 36 40.66 -19.41 9.58
C CYS A 36 40.15 -19.95 8.25
N ALA A 37 39.55 -21.14 8.25
CA ALA A 37 38.93 -21.70 7.05
C ALA A 37 37.66 -20.90 6.66
N VAL A 38 37.57 -20.43 5.42
CA VAL A 38 36.37 -19.74 4.90
C VAL A 38 35.90 -20.37 3.59
N GLY A 39 34.59 -20.61 3.46
CA GLY A 39 34.02 -21.25 2.28
C GLY A 39 33.88 -20.32 1.06
N GLY A 40 33.66 -19.02 1.30
CA GLY A 40 33.32 -18.03 0.27
C GLY A 40 32.15 -18.49 -0.61
N VAL A 41 31.08 -18.87 0.07
CA VAL A 41 29.88 -19.53 -0.46
C VAL A 41 29.01 -18.51 -1.20
N TYR A 42 28.54 -18.88 -2.40
CA TYR A 42 27.52 -18.16 -3.17
C TYR A 42 26.23 -18.95 -3.34
N MET A 43 26.26 -20.27 -3.12
CA MET A 43 25.13 -21.14 -3.40
C MET A 43 24.93 -22.22 -2.33
N HIS A 44 23.72 -22.76 -2.20
CA HIS A 44 23.45 -23.86 -1.26
C HIS A 44 23.83 -25.23 -1.83
N HIS A 45 23.89 -25.40 -3.15
CA HIS A 45 24.14 -26.68 -3.81
C HIS A 45 25.03 -26.50 -5.07
N PRO A 46 25.97 -27.40 -5.39
CA PRO A 46 26.91 -27.21 -6.51
C PRO A 46 26.24 -27.04 -7.89
N MET A 47 25.09 -27.70 -8.11
CA MET A 47 24.35 -27.55 -9.38
C MET A 47 23.78 -26.13 -9.60
N ARG A 48 23.73 -25.29 -8.56
CA ARG A 48 23.30 -23.88 -8.67
C ARG A 48 24.36 -22.98 -9.32
N ARG A 49 25.54 -23.51 -9.68
CA ARG A 49 26.58 -22.76 -10.41
C ARG A 49 26.01 -22.07 -11.65
N ILE A 50 25.18 -22.76 -12.44
CA ILE A 50 24.61 -22.17 -13.66
C ILE A 50 23.77 -20.92 -13.34
N LEU A 51 23.05 -20.92 -12.23
CA LEU A 51 22.29 -19.75 -11.77
C LEU A 51 23.23 -18.64 -11.27
N GLN A 52 24.31 -18.99 -10.58
CA GLN A 52 25.32 -18.00 -10.17
C GLN A 52 25.96 -17.31 -11.39
N ASP A 53 26.31 -18.08 -12.42
CA ASP A 53 26.87 -17.54 -13.66
C ASP A 53 25.82 -16.69 -14.42
N THR A 54 24.54 -17.10 -14.38
CA THR A 54 23.40 -16.31 -14.91
C THR A 54 23.30 -14.95 -14.23
N VAL A 55 23.28 -14.91 -12.90
CA VAL A 55 23.18 -13.66 -12.13
C VAL A 55 24.44 -12.80 -12.33
N THR A 56 25.61 -13.42 -12.49
CA THR A 56 26.87 -12.72 -12.79
C THR A 56 26.82 -12.06 -14.18
N ALA A 57 26.33 -12.77 -15.20
CA ALA A 57 26.10 -12.23 -16.54
C ALA A 57 25.14 -11.03 -16.52
N ILE A 58 24.02 -11.15 -15.80
CA ILE A 58 23.04 -10.06 -15.66
C ILE A 58 23.69 -8.84 -15.01
N ARG A 59 24.42 -9.03 -13.90
CA ARG A 59 25.11 -7.94 -13.19
C ARG A 59 26.15 -7.22 -14.06
N LEU A 60 26.88 -7.97 -14.88
CA LEU A 60 27.92 -7.43 -15.75
C LEU A 60 27.39 -6.93 -17.10
N GLY A 61 26.13 -7.22 -17.44
CA GLY A 61 25.55 -6.90 -18.74
C GLY A 61 26.21 -7.63 -19.91
N LYS A 62 26.73 -8.85 -19.67
CA LYS A 62 27.46 -9.67 -20.66
C LYS A 62 26.68 -10.91 -21.05
N GLN A 63 26.90 -11.40 -22.27
CA GLN A 63 26.42 -12.73 -22.66
C GLN A 63 27.25 -13.84 -22.02
N PHE A 64 26.72 -15.07 -21.97
CA PHE A 64 27.44 -16.21 -21.36
C PHE A 64 28.81 -16.46 -21.99
N ASP A 65 28.90 -16.35 -23.31
CA ASP A 65 30.14 -16.62 -24.07
C ASP A 65 31.20 -15.53 -23.81
N GLU A 66 30.81 -14.38 -23.28
CA GLU A 66 31.67 -13.23 -22.99
C GLU A 66 32.12 -13.16 -21.51
N LEU A 67 31.61 -14.04 -20.65
CA LEU A 67 31.94 -14.03 -19.21
C LEU A 67 33.42 -14.34 -18.95
N GLY A 68 34.02 -15.25 -19.72
CA GLY A 68 35.40 -15.68 -19.51
C GLY A 68 35.70 -16.08 -18.06
N PHE A 69 36.69 -15.43 -17.43
CA PHE A 69 37.09 -15.69 -16.04
C PHE A 69 36.15 -15.12 -14.97
N GLU A 70 35.14 -14.33 -15.36
CA GLU A 70 34.11 -13.84 -14.42
C GLU A 70 33.13 -14.95 -14.03
N ALA A 71 32.98 -15.99 -14.88
CA ALA A 71 32.21 -17.18 -14.55
C ALA A 71 32.92 -18.00 -13.47
N GLN A 72 32.13 -18.71 -12.66
CA GLN A 72 32.70 -19.63 -11.68
C GLN A 72 33.40 -20.78 -12.40
N SER A 73 34.65 -21.08 -12.03
CA SER A 73 35.43 -22.17 -12.63
C SER A 73 34.88 -23.56 -12.31
N ASN A 74 34.22 -23.70 -11.16
CA ASN A 74 33.63 -24.94 -10.67
C ASN A 74 32.49 -24.64 -9.68
N GLY A 75 31.79 -25.68 -9.21
CA GLY A 75 30.70 -25.55 -8.25
C GLY A 75 31.13 -25.51 -6.77
N GLN A 76 32.40 -25.26 -6.45
CA GLN A 76 32.91 -25.42 -5.07
C GLN A 76 32.51 -24.30 -4.10
N ARG A 77 31.98 -23.18 -4.59
CA ARG A 77 31.42 -22.10 -3.77
C ARG A 77 30.00 -22.42 -3.26
N HIS A 78 29.74 -23.67 -2.89
CA HIS A 78 28.48 -24.09 -2.25
C HIS A 78 28.65 -24.34 -0.75
N LEU A 79 27.55 -24.55 -0.03
CA LEU A 79 27.57 -25.03 1.36
C LEU A 79 28.10 -26.47 1.42
N ARG A 80 29.41 -26.62 1.64
CA ARG A 80 30.11 -27.91 1.70
C ARG A 80 29.92 -28.59 3.05
N SER A 81 29.82 -29.92 3.05
CA SER A 81 29.75 -30.72 4.27
C SER A 81 31.05 -30.66 5.07
N TYR A 82 30.95 -30.87 6.38
CA TYR A 82 32.11 -30.98 7.27
C TYR A 82 33.10 -32.06 6.80
N GLU A 83 32.62 -33.21 6.34
CA GLU A 83 33.45 -34.31 5.87
C GLU A 83 34.32 -33.93 4.66
N ASN A 84 33.77 -33.13 3.74
CA ASN A 84 34.52 -32.64 2.58
C ASN A 84 35.53 -31.56 3.00
N LEU A 85 35.15 -30.69 3.93
CA LEU A 85 36.01 -29.62 4.43
C LEU A 85 37.17 -30.16 5.27
N SER A 86 36.96 -31.20 6.09
CA SER A 86 38.00 -31.79 6.95
C SER A 86 39.10 -32.50 6.16
N LYS A 87 38.78 -33.01 4.96
CA LYS A 87 39.76 -33.56 4.01
C LYS A 87 40.57 -32.48 3.30
N LEU A 88 40.02 -31.27 3.17
CA LEU A 88 40.61 -30.16 2.40
C LEU A 88 41.43 -29.21 3.27
N TYR A 89 40.96 -28.91 4.48
CA TYR A 89 41.55 -27.91 5.36
C TYR A 89 42.39 -28.55 6.46
N PRO A 90 43.53 -27.93 6.83
CA PRO A 90 44.23 -28.28 8.06
C PRO A 90 43.31 -28.14 9.29
N PRO A 91 43.32 -29.10 10.25
CA PRO A 91 42.45 -29.06 11.43
C PRO A 91 42.54 -27.77 12.25
N LYS A 92 43.73 -27.16 12.32
CA LYS A 92 43.94 -25.88 13.03
C LYS A 92 43.09 -24.74 12.47
N LEU A 93 42.94 -24.66 11.14
CA LEU A 93 42.14 -23.63 10.47
C LEU A 93 40.64 -23.84 10.72
N MET A 94 40.21 -25.11 10.75
CA MET A 94 38.83 -25.47 11.05
C MET A 94 38.47 -25.12 12.51
N ALA A 95 39.38 -25.37 13.46
CA ALA A 95 39.17 -25.03 14.88
C ALA A 95 38.98 -23.52 15.10
N GLN A 96 39.63 -22.66 14.30
CA GLN A 96 39.44 -21.21 14.38
C GLN A 96 38.02 -20.77 14.00
N THR A 97 37.30 -21.54 13.17
CA THR A 97 35.90 -21.21 12.84
C THR A 97 35.00 -21.27 14.08
N LEU A 98 35.24 -22.26 14.95
CA LEU A 98 34.55 -22.39 16.24
C LEU A 98 34.96 -21.29 17.21
N CYS A 99 36.24 -20.90 17.24
CA CYS A 99 36.72 -19.79 18.08
C CYS A 99 36.04 -18.47 17.71
N ILE A 100 35.87 -18.18 16.42
CA ILE A 100 35.14 -16.99 15.95
C ILE A 100 33.66 -17.11 16.32
N SER A 101 33.03 -18.24 16.01
CA SER A 101 31.60 -18.47 16.28
C SER A 101 31.25 -18.27 17.76
N GLN A 102 32.07 -18.81 18.68
CA GLN A 102 31.89 -18.66 20.13
C GLN A 102 32.04 -17.21 20.65
N ARG A 103 32.63 -16.31 19.86
CA ARG A 103 32.75 -14.88 20.22
C ARG A 103 31.58 -14.04 19.67
N CYS A 104 30.79 -14.60 18.75
CA CYS A 104 29.65 -13.92 18.14
C CYS A 104 28.38 -14.23 18.92
N ASN A 105 28.05 -13.40 19.91
CA ASN A 105 26.92 -13.62 20.83
C ASN A 105 25.69 -12.76 20.54
N PHE A 106 25.73 -11.92 19.50
CA PHE A 106 24.62 -11.04 19.15
C PHE A 106 23.36 -11.84 18.77
N VAL A 107 22.23 -11.48 19.37
CA VAL A 107 20.90 -11.94 18.94
C VAL A 107 20.02 -10.75 18.56
N LEU A 108 19.14 -10.95 17.57
CA LEU A 108 18.27 -9.88 17.05
C LEU A 108 17.30 -9.33 18.12
N ASP A 109 16.94 -10.13 19.12
CA ASP A 109 16.06 -9.73 20.23
C ASP A 109 16.68 -8.64 21.14
N GLU A 110 18.00 -8.40 21.04
CA GLU A 110 18.66 -7.31 21.75
C GLU A 110 18.34 -5.92 21.17
N LEU A 111 17.78 -5.85 19.96
CA LEU A 111 17.42 -4.61 19.31
C LEU A 111 16.20 -3.98 20.01
N ARG A 112 16.42 -2.84 20.67
CA ARG A 112 15.36 -2.08 21.33
C ARG A 112 14.98 -0.87 20.49
N TYR A 113 13.75 -0.85 20.03
CA TYR A 113 13.18 0.30 19.35
C TYR A 113 12.37 1.15 20.30
N GLU A 114 12.67 2.44 20.31
CA GLU A 114 11.93 3.43 21.08
C GLU A 114 11.40 4.52 20.14
N TYR A 115 10.17 4.93 20.40
CA TYR A 115 9.48 5.97 19.64
C TYR A 115 9.86 7.36 20.16
N PRO A 116 9.88 8.40 19.29
CA PRO A 116 10.20 9.76 19.71
C PRO A 116 9.29 10.29 20.82
N ARG A 117 9.89 10.92 21.84
CA ARG A 117 9.17 11.47 23.01
C ARG A 117 8.87 12.96 22.93
N GLU A 118 9.50 13.66 21.98
CA GLU A 118 9.52 15.12 21.84
C GLU A 118 8.17 15.80 21.53
N LEU A 119 7.11 15.04 21.23
CA LEU A 119 5.78 15.58 20.94
C LEU A 119 4.92 15.86 22.19
N VAL A 120 5.37 15.39 23.35
CA VAL A 120 4.64 15.56 24.61
C VAL A 120 5.18 16.80 25.32
N PRO A 121 4.36 17.83 25.59
CA PRO A 121 4.79 18.97 26.38
C PRO A 121 5.25 18.53 27.78
N ASN A 122 6.22 19.25 28.36
CA ASN A 122 6.85 18.87 29.64
C ASN A 122 5.86 18.75 30.80
N GLU A 123 4.73 19.45 30.74
CA GLU A 123 3.68 19.46 31.76
C GLU A 123 2.76 18.23 31.69
N TYR A 124 2.82 17.46 30.61
CA TYR A 124 1.91 16.35 30.36
C TYR A 124 2.64 15.00 30.36
N THR A 125 1.89 13.95 30.73
CA THR A 125 2.26 12.58 30.37
C THR A 125 1.80 12.29 28.94
N PRO A 126 2.41 11.33 28.21
CA PRO A 126 1.95 10.98 26.85
C PRO A 126 0.46 10.65 26.79
N HIS A 127 -0.04 9.90 27.77
CA HIS A 127 -1.45 9.58 27.91
C HIS A 127 -2.32 10.81 28.23
N GLY A 128 -1.85 11.68 29.13
CA GLY A 128 -2.56 12.92 29.46
C GLY A 128 -2.69 13.85 28.27
N TRP A 129 -1.62 13.99 27.48
CA TRP A 129 -1.62 14.81 26.28
C TRP A 129 -2.52 14.26 25.18
N LEU A 130 -2.45 12.94 24.92
CA LEU A 130 -3.34 12.27 23.98
C LEU A 130 -4.82 12.45 24.36
N ARG A 131 -5.14 12.37 25.66
CA ARG A 131 -6.49 12.61 26.17
C ARG A 131 -6.94 14.06 25.94
N GLU A 132 -6.11 15.05 26.21
CA GLU A 132 -6.46 16.46 25.98
C GLU A 132 -6.80 16.72 24.50
N LEU A 133 -5.94 16.27 23.58
CA LEU A 133 -6.18 16.38 22.14
C LEU A 133 -7.45 15.64 21.70
N THR A 134 -7.74 14.50 22.33
CA THR A 134 -8.97 13.75 22.08
C THR A 134 -10.21 14.53 22.53
N GLU A 135 -10.19 15.16 23.70
CA GLU A 135 -11.28 16.02 24.20
C GLU A 135 -11.48 17.28 23.35
N GLU A 136 -10.40 17.90 22.87
CA GLU A 136 -10.48 18.97 21.86
C GLU A 136 -11.13 18.49 20.56
N GLY A 137 -10.79 17.27 20.13
CA GLY A 137 -11.42 16.60 19.00
C GLY A 137 -12.91 16.39 19.19
N ILE A 138 -13.34 15.92 20.38
CA ILE A 138 -14.75 15.74 20.74
C ILE A 138 -15.51 17.06 20.61
N ARG A 139 -14.97 18.15 21.18
CA ARG A 139 -15.59 19.48 21.11
C ARG A 139 -15.78 19.97 19.66
N ARG A 140 -14.83 19.67 18.77
CA ARG A 140 -14.88 20.04 17.35
C ARG A 140 -15.85 19.18 16.55
N ARG A 141 -15.83 17.86 16.74
CA ARG A 141 -16.62 16.90 15.96
C ARG A 141 -18.09 16.87 16.41
N TRP A 142 -18.33 17.02 17.71
CA TRP A 142 -19.66 17.04 18.31
C TRP A 142 -19.84 18.29 19.18
N PRO A 143 -20.21 19.45 18.60
CA PRO A 143 -20.40 20.69 19.34
C PRO A 143 -21.49 20.60 20.43
N GLY A 144 -22.47 19.71 20.25
CA GLY A 144 -23.51 19.41 21.25
C GLY A 144 -23.10 18.35 22.30
N GLY A 145 -21.85 17.88 22.26
CA GLY A 145 -21.35 16.76 23.05
C GLY A 145 -21.51 15.41 22.35
N ALA A 146 -20.54 14.52 22.55
CA ALA A 146 -20.62 13.13 22.09
C ALA A 146 -21.63 12.33 22.91
N GLU A 147 -22.36 11.43 22.25
CA GLU A 147 -23.29 10.51 22.91
C GLU A 147 -22.58 9.62 23.95
N PRO A 148 -23.27 9.15 25.01
CA PRO A 148 -22.68 8.28 26.03
C PRO A 148 -22.03 7.01 25.45
N LYS A 149 -22.63 6.43 24.40
CA LYS A 149 -22.07 5.27 23.69
C LYS A 149 -20.69 5.58 23.10
N VAL A 150 -20.55 6.72 22.43
CA VAL A 150 -19.29 7.15 21.80
C VAL A 150 -18.25 7.47 22.85
N ARG A 151 -18.63 8.15 23.95
CA ARG A 151 -17.70 8.41 25.07
C ARG A 151 -17.15 7.13 25.68
N ASN A 152 -17.99 6.12 25.89
CA ASN A 152 -17.52 4.83 26.42
C ASN A 152 -16.53 4.13 25.48
N ILE A 153 -16.74 4.22 24.16
CA ILE A 153 -15.79 3.70 23.17
C ILE A 153 -14.44 4.43 23.30
N ILE A 154 -14.46 5.77 23.34
CA ILE A 154 -13.23 6.57 23.46
C ILE A 154 -12.45 6.22 24.73
N GLU A 155 -13.13 6.08 25.87
CA GLU A 155 -12.49 5.71 27.15
C GLU A 155 -11.86 4.30 27.10
N HIS A 156 -12.55 3.36 26.47
CA HIS A 156 -12.03 2.01 26.27
C HIS A 156 -10.77 2.03 25.39
N GLU A 157 -10.82 2.76 24.26
CA GLU A 157 -9.67 2.90 23.36
C GLU A 157 -8.47 3.55 24.06
N LEU A 158 -8.67 4.68 24.76
CA LEU A 158 -7.60 5.37 25.49
C LEU A 158 -6.95 4.47 26.56
N THR A 159 -7.74 3.65 27.24
CA THR A 159 -7.24 2.69 28.23
C THR A 159 -6.36 1.64 27.55
N LEU A 160 -6.81 1.05 26.44
CA LEU A 160 -6.05 0.03 25.73
C LEU A 160 -4.77 0.58 25.11
N ILE A 161 -4.81 1.80 24.56
CA ILE A 161 -3.63 2.49 24.02
C ILE A 161 -2.57 2.68 25.11
N LYS A 162 -2.99 3.04 26.33
CA LYS A 162 -2.10 3.20 27.48
C LYS A 162 -1.48 1.88 27.93
N GLU A 163 -2.30 0.83 28.03
CA GLU A 163 -1.83 -0.49 28.47
C GLU A 163 -0.79 -1.08 27.50
N LEU A 164 -0.87 -0.75 26.21
CA LEU A 164 0.04 -1.23 25.17
C LEU A 164 1.20 -0.26 24.87
N GLY A 165 1.20 0.95 25.45
CA GLY A 165 2.27 1.94 25.27
C GLY A 165 2.32 2.59 23.88
N TYR A 166 1.17 2.75 23.21
CA TYR A 166 1.09 3.30 21.85
C TYR A 166 0.81 4.81 21.77
N GLU A 167 0.87 5.55 22.88
CA GLU A 167 0.52 6.98 22.91
C GLU A 167 1.36 7.82 21.93
N HIS A 168 2.69 7.64 21.94
CA HIS A 168 3.61 8.38 21.07
C HIS A 168 3.36 8.14 19.58
N TYR A 169 2.88 6.93 19.24
CA TYR A 169 2.53 6.57 17.89
C TYR A 169 1.32 7.38 17.39
N PHE A 170 0.24 7.44 18.18
CA PHE A 170 -0.94 8.26 17.86
C PHE A 170 -0.59 9.75 17.79
N LEU A 171 0.21 10.24 18.73
CA LEU A 171 0.65 11.65 18.76
C LEU A 171 1.46 12.02 17.52
N THR A 172 2.31 11.11 17.04
CA THR A 172 3.11 11.36 15.82
C THR A 172 2.25 11.38 14.58
N VAL A 173 1.28 10.47 14.44
CA VAL A 173 0.36 10.55 13.30
C VAL A 173 -0.50 11.81 13.37
N HIS A 174 -0.99 12.18 14.56
CA HIS A 174 -1.70 13.44 14.76
C HIS A 174 -0.86 14.65 14.31
N ASP A 175 0.41 14.70 14.69
CA ASP A 175 1.34 15.77 14.29
C ASP A 175 1.52 15.87 12.77
N LEU A 176 1.62 14.74 12.07
CA LEU A 176 1.69 14.72 10.60
C LEU A 176 0.41 15.23 9.94
N VAL A 177 -0.74 14.83 10.48
CA VAL A 177 -2.06 15.26 10.01
C VAL A 177 -2.27 16.75 10.28
N ASP A 178 -1.86 17.24 11.45
CA ASP A 178 -1.95 18.66 11.81
C ASP A 178 -1.04 19.51 10.93
N TYR A 179 0.21 19.08 10.70
CA TYR A 179 1.09 19.73 9.72
C TYR A 179 0.45 19.78 8.33
N ALA A 180 -0.05 18.66 7.81
CA ALA A 180 -0.68 18.63 6.49
C ALA A 180 -1.85 19.62 6.40
N ARG A 181 -2.72 19.66 7.42
CA ARG A 181 -3.84 20.61 7.48
C ARG A 181 -3.37 22.06 7.57
N SER A 182 -2.32 22.35 8.34
CA SER A 182 -1.72 23.71 8.41
C SER A 182 -1.21 24.20 7.06
N GLN A 183 -0.77 23.27 6.19
CA GLN A 183 -0.31 23.55 4.84
C GLN A 183 -1.42 23.41 3.78
N ASN A 184 -2.68 23.28 4.21
CA ASN A 184 -3.84 23.08 3.35
C ASN A 184 -3.69 21.85 2.41
N ILE A 185 -3.06 20.79 2.90
CA ILE A 185 -2.93 19.49 2.23
C ILE A 185 -4.08 18.60 2.70
N LEU A 186 -4.87 18.10 1.76
CA LEU A 186 -5.90 17.11 2.07
C LEU A 186 -5.26 15.79 2.47
N CYS A 187 -5.74 15.23 3.58
CA CYS A 187 -5.33 13.92 4.05
C CYS A 187 -6.52 13.14 4.62
N GLN A 188 -6.43 11.82 4.55
CA GLN A 188 -7.45 10.93 5.10
C GLN A 188 -6.85 9.61 5.56
N GLY A 189 -7.08 9.27 6.83
CA GLY A 189 -6.77 7.96 7.39
C GLY A 189 -7.71 6.88 6.87
N ARG A 190 -7.18 5.68 6.63
CA ARG A 190 -7.94 4.51 6.15
C ARG A 190 -7.52 3.23 6.86
N GLY A 191 -8.04 2.10 6.40
CA GLY A 191 -7.64 0.78 6.89
C GLY A 191 -8.18 0.53 8.29
N SER A 192 -7.38 -0.10 9.16
CA SER A 192 -7.76 -0.37 10.54
C SER A 192 -7.91 0.88 11.40
N ALA A 193 -7.18 1.96 11.10
CA ALA A 193 -7.27 3.20 11.87
C ALA A 193 -8.69 3.81 11.86
N ALA A 194 -9.48 3.54 10.80
CA ALA A 194 -10.87 3.98 10.70
C ALA A 194 -11.83 3.25 11.66
N ASN A 195 -11.37 2.22 12.39
CA ASN A 195 -12.09 1.61 13.51
C ASN A 195 -11.79 2.27 14.87
N SER A 196 -11.08 3.41 14.90
CA SER A 196 -10.77 4.12 16.15
C SER A 196 -11.50 5.46 16.26
N ALA A 197 -12.29 5.61 17.32
CA ALA A 197 -12.91 6.85 17.72
C ALA A 197 -11.87 7.90 18.16
N VAL A 198 -10.77 7.47 18.79
CA VAL A 198 -9.63 8.36 19.11
C VAL A 198 -9.02 8.93 17.82
N CYS A 199 -8.74 8.11 16.81
CA CYS A 199 -8.28 8.58 15.50
C CYS A 199 -9.24 9.58 14.85
N TYR A 200 -10.55 9.37 14.98
CA TYR A 200 -11.56 10.30 14.45
C TYR A 200 -11.53 11.66 15.16
N CYS A 201 -11.38 11.67 16.50
CA CYS A 201 -11.26 12.88 17.31
C CYS A 201 -9.99 13.67 16.99
N LEU A 202 -8.85 12.97 16.85
CA LEU A 202 -7.58 13.54 16.42
C LEU A 202 -7.64 14.06 14.97
N GLY A 203 -8.68 13.71 14.22
CA GLY A 203 -8.82 14.09 12.82
C GLY A 203 -7.97 13.28 11.86
N ILE A 204 -7.40 12.18 12.32
CA ILE A 204 -6.67 11.22 11.47
C ILE A 204 -7.65 10.57 10.49
N THR A 205 -8.86 10.22 10.95
CA THR A 205 -9.90 9.59 10.13
C THR A 205 -11.15 10.46 10.04
N GLU A 206 -11.95 10.24 9.00
CA GLU A 206 -13.22 10.95 8.77
C GLU A 206 -14.46 10.06 8.97
N VAL A 207 -14.27 8.81 9.43
CA VAL A 207 -15.36 7.86 9.70
C VAL A 207 -15.93 8.11 11.10
N ASP A 208 -17.18 8.57 11.13
CA ASP A 208 -17.90 8.88 12.38
C ASP A 208 -18.33 7.60 13.11
N PRO A 209 -17.81 7.31 14.33
CA PRO A 209 -18.17 6.12 15.10
C PRO A 209 -19.64 6.10 15.57
N ALA A 210 -20.36 7.22 15.46
CA ALA A 210 -21.80 7.24 15.72
C ALA A 210 -22.62 6.66 14.55
N ARG A 211 -22.06 6.65 13.32
CA ARG A 211 -22.76 6.23 12.09
C ARG A 211 -22.40 4.83 11.62
N VAL A 212 -21.22 4.35 12.00
CA VAL A 212 -20.70 3.03 11.60
C VAL A 212 -20.32 2.27 12.86
N GLU A 213 -20.57 0.96 12.86
CA GLU A 213 -20.16 0.13 13.98
C GLU A 213 -18.67 -0.18 13.85
N VAL A 214 -17.88 0.49 14.68
CA VAL A 214 -16.43 0.31 14.73
C VAL A 214 -16.07 -0.88 15.61
N LEU A 215 -15.12 -1.70 15.16
CA LEU A 215 -14.56 -2.80 15.95
C LEU A 215 -13.09 -2.51 16.24
N PHE A 216 -12.82 -1.90 17.40
CA PHE A 216 -11.49 -1.42 17.75
C PHE A 216 -10.46 -2.56 17.87
N GLU A 217 -10.89 -3.76 18.28
CA GLU A 217 -10.05 -4.95 18.39
C GLU A 217 -9.43 -5.39 17.06
N ARG A 218 -10.05 -4.98 15.94
CA ARG A 218 -9.47 -5.18 14.60
C ARG A 218 -8.26 -4.28 14.35
N PHE A 219 -8.18 -3.14 15.03
CA PHE A 219 -7.05 -2.23 14.96
C PHE A 219 -5.99 -2.56 16.01
N ILE A 220 -6.38 -2.65 17.28
CA ILE A 220 -5.48 -2.89 18.40
C ILE A 220 -6.09 -3.95 19.32
N SER A 221 -5.34 -5.01 19.65
CA SER A 221 -5.79 -6.03 20.60
C SER A 221 -4.64 -6.55 21.47
N LYS A 222 -4.94 -6.86 22.75
CA LYS A 222 -3.95 -7.37 23.72
C LYS A 222 -3.38 -8.73 23.31
N GLU A 223 -4.22 -9.59 22.74
CA GLU A 223 -3.85 -10.96 22.37
C GLU A 223 -2.90 -11.01 21.15
N ARG A 224 -2.82 -9.93 20.38
CA ARG A 224 -2.08 -9.86 19.11
C ARG A 224 -0.58 -9.60 19.32
N ASN A 225 -0.20 -8.80 20.32
CA ASN A 225 1.18 -8.35 20.55
C ASN A 225 1.93 -7.95 19.26
N GLU A 226 1.22 -7.35 18.29
CA GLU A 226 1.82 -6.83 17.05
C GLU A 226 1.62 -5.31 17.00
N PRO A 227 2.53 -4.60 16.32
CA PRO A 227 2.41 -3.16 16.07
C PRO A 227 1.10 -2.81 15.32
N PRO A 228 0.35 -1.78 15.75
CA PRO A 228 -0.68 -1.16 14.91
C PRO A 228 -0.09 -0.48 13.69
N ASP A 229 -0.91 -0.37 12.65
CA ASP A 229 -0.58 0.32 11.39
C ASP A 229 -1.64 1.38 11.12
N ILE A 230 -1.21 2.65 11.08
CA ILE A 230 -2.05 3.80 10.73
C ILE A 230 -1.65 4.28 9.35
N ASP A 231 -2.50 3.95 8.39
CA ASP A 231 -2.39 4.37 7.01
C ASP A 231 -3.03 5.76 6.84
N VAL A 232 -2.25 6.75 6.42
CA VAL A 232 -2.77 8.08 6.07
C VAL A 232 -2.48 8.39 4.61
N ASP A 233 -3.53 8.61 3.82
CA ASP A 233 -3.42 9.11 2.46
C ASP A 233 -3.25 10.62 2.47
N PHE A 234 -2.27 11.12 1.74
CA PHE A 234 -2.09 12.53 1.42
C PHE A 234 -2.31 12.76 -0.07
N GLU A 235 -2.49 14.01 -0.46
CA GLU A 235 -2.43 14.42 -1.87
C GLU A 235 -1.16 13.89 -2.55
N ASN A 236 -1.31 13.14 -3.64
CA ASN A 236 -0.19 12.57 -4.38
C ASN A 236 0.85 13.63 -4.78
N ALA A 237 0.37 14.78 -5.29
CA ALA A 237 1.24 15.86 -5.75
C ALA A 237 2.00 16.58 -4.62
N ARG A 238 1.51 16.54 -3.38
CA ARG A 238 2.06 17.28 -2.22
C ARG A 238 2.60 16.38 -1.11
N ARG A 239 2.55 15.07 -1.29
CA ARG A 239 3.08 14.07 -0.33
C ARG A 239 4.55 14.31 0.03
N GLU A 240 5.36 14.78 -0.93
CA GLU A 240 6.77 15.07 -0.67
C GLU A 240 6.96 16.12 0.44
N GLU A 241 6.05 17.09 0.56
CA GLU A 241 6.12 18.13 1.60
C GLU A 241 6.02 17.52 3.01
N VAL A 242 5.18 16.48 3.18
CA VAL A 242 4.99 15.75 4.44
C VAL A 242 6.19 14.86 4.73
N ILE A 243 6.75 14.19 3.72
CA ILE A 243 7.99 13.42 3.85
C ILE A 243 9.13 14.32 4.33
N GLN A 244 9.29 15.47 3.69
CA GLN A 244 10.35 16.41 4.05
C GLN A 244 10.11 17.05 5.43
N TYR A 245 8.86 17.20 5.87
CA TYR A 245 8.54 17.60 7.24
C TYR A 245 9.06 16.59 8.27
N ILE A 246 8.84 15.29 8.05
CA ILE A 246 9.38 14.23 8.92
C ILE A 246 10.90 14.34 9.01
N TYR A 247 11.59 14.48 7.87
CA TYR A 247 13.05 14.60 7.86
C TYR A 247 13.56 15.90 8.51
N ARG A 248 12.85 17.02 8.37
CA ARG A 248 13.23 18.27 9.04
C ARG A 248 13.04 18.18 10.55
N LYS A 249 11.98 17.50 11.00
CA LYS A 249 11.64 17.38 12.42
C LYS A 249 12.56 16.40 13.15
N TYR A 250 12.64 15.16 12.67
CA TYR A 250 13.39 14.10 13.35
C TYR A 250 14.84 13.98 12.87
N GLY A 251 15.14 14.45 11.66
CA GLY A 251 16.43 14.26 11.01
C GLY A 251 16.54 12.92 10.27
N ARG A 252 17.32 12.91 9.19
CA ARG A 252 17.58 11.70 8.36
C ARG A 252 18.32 10.56 9.08
N HIS A 253 18.84 10.82 10.27
CA HIS A 253 19.52 9.85 11.13
C HIS A 253 18.55 9.12 12.08
N ARG A 254 17.37 9.68 12.35
CA ARG A 254 16.31 9.11 13.19
C ARG A 254 15.07 8.69 12.40
N ALA A 255 14.89 9.19 11.18
CA ALA A 255 13.79 8.81 10.30
C ALA A 255 14.30 8.30 8.94
N ALA A 256 13.66 7.25 8.43
CA ALA A 256 13.93 6.68 7.12
C ALA A 256 12.75 5.87 6.57
N ILE A 257 12.74 5.65 5.26
CA ILE A 257 11.72 4.87 4.56
C ILE A 257 12.10 3.38 4.59
N ALA A 258 11.14 2.48 4.77
CA ALA A 258 11.37 1.05 4.66
C ALA A 258 11.73 0.65 3.21
N ALA A 259 12.52 -0.41 3.04
CA ALA A 259 12.75 -0.97 1.71
C ALA A 259 11.57 -1.82 1.25
N THR A 260 11.54 -2.11 -0.04
CA THR A 260 10.74 -3.19 -0.63
C THR A 260 11.70 -4.05 -1.44
N VAL A 261 11.78 -5.33 -1.11
CA VAL A 261 12.64 -6.26 -1.85
C VAL A 261 11.91 -6.65 -3.13
N ILE A 262 12.36 -6.08 -4.26
CA ILE A 262 11.81 -6.47 -5.56
C ILE A 262 12.44 -7.78 -5.97
N THR A 263 11.61 -8.81 -6.16
CA THR A 263 12.03 -10.13 -6.63
C THR A 263 11.80 -10.30 -8.12
N TYR A 264 12.54 -11.21 -8.74
CA TYR A 264 12.31 -11.60 -10.12
C TYR A 264 10.94 -12.26 -10.28
N GLN A 265 10.10 -11.61 -11.09
CA GLN A 265 8.85 -12.17 -11.60
C GLN A 265 9.05 -12.65 -13.04
N SER A 266 8.09 -13.40 -13.58
CA SER A 266 8.15 -14.02 -14.92
C SER A 266 8.64 -13.06 -16.01
N ARG A 267 8.07 -11.85 -16.10
CA ARG A 267 8.44 -10.85 -17.12
C ARG A 267 9.87 -10.33 -16.96
N SER A 268 10.28 -9.99 -15.73
CA SER A 268 11.63 -9.51 -15.46
C SER A 268 12.68 -10.59 -15.67
N ALA A 269 12.37 -11.84 -15.28
CA ALA A 269 13.27 -12.97 -15.48
C ALA A 269 13.51 -13.23 -16.97
N ILE A 270 12.44 -13.31 -17.77
CA ILE A 270 12.54 -13.53 -19.22
C ILE A 270 13.32 -12.39 -19.91
N ARG A 271 13.12 -11.14 -19.49
CA ARG A 271 13.84 -9.99 -20.05
C ARG A 271 15.33 -10.05 -19.77
N ASP A 272 15.71 -10.22 -18.51
CA ASP A 272 17.11 -10.16 -18.10
C ASP A 272 17.86 -11.44 -18.54
N VAL A 273 17.22 -12.61 -18.49
CA VAL A 273 17.77 -13.88 -19.00
C VAL A 273 17.85 -13.89 -20.54
N GLY A 274 16.85 -13.33 -21.24
CA GLY A 274 16.85 -13.26 -22.70
C GLY A 274 18.02 -12.45 -23.24
N LYS A 275 18.34 -11.33 -22.58
CA LYS A 275 19.49 -10.48 -22.95
C LYS A 275 20.82 -11.21 -22.82
N ILE A 276 21.06 -11.92 -21.72
CA ILE A 276 22.32 -12.64 -21.51
C ILE A 276 22.46 -13.88 -22.42
N LEU A 277 21.35 -14.42 -22.92
CA LEU A 277 21.35 -15.48 -23.92
C LEU A 277 21.57 -14.95 -25.35
N GLY A 278 21.66 -13.63 -25.53
CA GLY A 278 21.85 -13.00 -26.84
C GLY A 278 20.60 -12.98 -27.71
N LEU A 279 19.40 -13.12 -27.12
CA LEU A 279 18.15 -13.06 -27.87
C LEU A 279 17.86 -11.62 -28.33
N ASN A 280 17.22 -11.48 -29.50
CA ASN A 280 16.80 -10.19 -30.03
C ASN A 280 15.75 -9.52 -29.10
N ASP A 281 15.89 -8.22 -28.85
CA ASP A 281 14.96 -7.42 -28.02
C ASP A 281 13.50 -7.50 -28.48
N GLU A 282 13.22 -7.63 -29.79
CA GLU A 282 11.87 -7.80 -30.32
C GLU A 282 11.25 -9.12 -29.84
N LEU A 283 12.02 -10.22 -29.90
CA LEU A 283 11.60 -11.52 -29.40
C LEU A 283 11.36 -11.47 -27.89
N ILE A 284 12.29 -10.87 -27.14
CA ILE A 284 12.17 -10.69 -25.68
C ILE A 284 10.91 -9.90 -25.33
N ASN A 285 10.65 -8.79 -26.02
CA ASN A 285 9.48 -7.96 -25.78
C ASN A 285 8.17 -8.68 -26.12
N ARG A 286 8.16 -9.48 -27.18
CA ARG A 286 7.01 -10.32 -27.53
C ARG A 286 6.73 -11.37 -26.45
N LEU A 287 7.75 -12.12 -26.02
CA LEU A 287 7.65 -13.11 -24.95
C LEU A 287 7.23 -12.48 -23.61
N ALA A 288 7.75 -11.30 -23.28
CA ALA A 288 7.37 -10.62 -22.03
C ALA A 288 5.92 -10.12 -22.06
N LYS A 289 5.38 -9.79 -23.24
CA LYS A 289 3.99 -9.31 -23.40
C LYS A 289 2.96 -10.45 -23.36
N SER A 290 3.30 -11.65 -23.84
CA SER A 290 2.39 -12.81 -23.80
C SER A 290 2.16 -13.35 -22.40
N ILE A 291 3.09 -13.09 -21.46
CA ILE A 291 2.92 -13.45 -20.05
C ILE A 291 1.80 -12.61 -19.41
N TYR A 292 0.66 -13.25 -19.12
CA TYR A 292 -0.44 -12.67 -18.35
C TYR A 292 -0.13 -12.59 -16.85
N TRP A 293 -0.76 -11.67 -16.13
CA TRP A 293 -0.49 -11.45 -14.70
C TRP A 293 -1.08 -12.54 -13.77
N TRP A 294 -1.97 -13.41 -14.28
CA TRP A 294 -2.75 -14.39 -13.49
C TRP A 294 -2.30 -15.85 -13.65
N GLY A 295 -1.27 -16.12 -14.46
CA GLY A 295 -0.85 -17.51 -14.72
C GLY A 295 0.25 -17.95 -13.75
N ASP A 296 0.05 -19.09 -13.12
CA ASP A 296 1.02 -19.68 -12.19
C ASP A 296 2.11 -20.50 -12.92
N ASN A 297 1.88 -20.85 -14.20
CA ASN A 297 2.80 -21.65 -15.00
C ASN A 297 3.35 -20.88 -16.20
N LEU A 298 4.67 -20.64 -16.19
CA LEU A 298 5.38 -19.94 -17.27
C LEU A 298 5.25 -20.63 -18.63
N GLU A 299 5.16 -21.97 -18.67
CA GLU A 299 5.03 -22.72 -19.94
C GLU A 299 3.64 -22.55 -20.56
N GLU A 300 2.59 -22.56 -19.73
CA GLU A 300 1.20 -22.35 -20.14
C GLU A 300 0.95 -20.90 -20.55
N GLN A 301 1.59 -19.94 -19.88
CA GLN A 301 1.53 -18.52 -20.27
C GLN A 301 2.22 -18.24 -21.60
N LEU A 302 3.29 -18.98 -21.89
CA LEU A 302 4.04 -18.76 -23.10
C LEU A 302 3.34 -19.40 -24.30
N SER A 303 2.55 -20.48 -24.16
CA SER A 303 2.01 -21.28 -25.29
C SER A 303 1.28 -20.49 -26.38
N ASP A 304 0.74 -19.31 -26.05
CA ASP A 304 0.09 -18.39 -26.99
C ASP A 304 1.07 -17.55 -27.85
N SER A 305 2.37 -17.72 -27.69
CA SER A 305 3.40 -16.81 -28.26
C SER A 305 3.86 -17.14 -29.68
N ASN A 306 3.34 -18.21 -30.32
CA ASN A 306 3.86 -18.73 -31.61
C ASN A 306 5.39 -18.93 -31.58
N VAL A 307 5.89 -19.52 -30.49
CA VAL A 307 7.32 -19.80 -30.30
C VAL A 307 7.55 -21.30 -30.34
N ASP A 308 8.63 -21.72 -31.00
CA ASP A 308 9.03 -23.13 -30.98
C ASP A 308 9.69 -23.48 -29.64
N TYR A 309 8.95 -24.17 -28.76
CA TYR A 309 9.46 -24.66 -27.49
C TYR A 309 10.50 -25.76 -27.63
N SER A 310 10.67 -26.33 -28.82
CA SER A 310 11.71 -27.32 -29.08
C SER A 310 13.10 -26.67 -29.17
N ASP A 311 13.16 -25.37 -29.49
CA ASP A 311 14.39 -24.59 -29.62
C ASP A 311 15.23 -24.66 -28.33
N PRO A 312 16.49 -25.14 -28.40
CA PRO A 312 17.39 -25.21 -27.25
C PRO A 312 17.59 -23.87 -26.53
N GLN A 313 17.60 -22.73 -27.24
CA GLN A 313 17.75 -21.41 -26.61
C GLN A 313 16.51 -21.04 -25.80
N ILE A 314 15.31 -21.33 -26.31
CA ILE A 314 14.04 -21.09 -25.60
C ILE A 314 13.93 -22.00 -24.38
N LYS A 315 14.34 -23.27 -24.48
CA LYS A 315 14.42 -24.19 -23.32
C LYS A 315 15.34 -23.66 -22.23
N LYS A 316 16.53 -23.14 -22.60
CA LYS A 316 17.47 -22.52 -21.67
C LYS A 316 16.86 -21.27 -21.02
N LEU A 317 16.23 -20.40 -21.81
CA LEU A 317 15.54 -19.21 -21.33
C LEU A 317 14.49 -19.55 -20.27
N ILE A 318 13.60 -20.50 -20.55
CA ILE A 318 12.54 -20.92 -19.63
C ILE A 318 13.15 -21.55 -18.37
N GLY A 319 14.09 -22.47 -18.52
CA GLY A 319 14.74 -23.15 -17.40
C GLY A 319 15.45 -22.19 -16.45
N LEU A 320 16.26 -21.27 -16.98
CA LEU A 320 16.97 -20.26 -16.19
C LEU A 320 16.01 -19.24 -15.58
N SER A 321 14.98 -18.82 -16.31
CA SER A 321 13.97 -17.90 -15.78
C SER A 321 13.21 -18.51 -14.61
N LYS A 322 12.80 -19.79 -14.70
CA LYS A 322 12.17 -20.53 -13.60
C LYS A 322 13.09 -20.61 -12.37
N LEU A 323 14.39 -20.83 -12.56
CA LEU A 323 15.35 -20.87 -11.45
C LEU A 323 15.58 -19.50 -10.80
N LEU A 324 15.41 -18.41 -11.55
CA LEU A 324 15.62 -17.04 -11.10
C LEU A 324 14.36 -16.45 -10.44
N MET A 325 13.17 -16.93 -10.77
CA MET A 325 11.92 -16.46 -10.16
C MET A 325 11.97 -16.52 -8.62
N GLY A 326 11.53 -15.45 -7.97
CA GLY A 326 11.58 -15.28 -6.52
C GLY A 326 12.93 -14.81 -5.95
N PHE A 327 14.03 -14.81 -6.73
CA PHE A 327 15.29 -14.25 -6.25
C PHE A 327 15.19 -12.72 -6.08
N PRO A 328 15.86 -12.14 -5.08
CA PRO A 328 15.95 -10.69 -4.94
C PRO A 328 16.68 -10.07 -6.14
N ARG A 329 16.12 -8.99 -6.68
CA ARG A 329 16.66 -8.25 -7.83
C ARG A 329 17.29 -6.93 -7.39
N HIS A 330 16.58 -6.14 -6.60
CA HIS A 330 17.05 -4.87 -6.05
C HIS A 330 16.14 -4.42 -4.89
N LEU A 331 16.64 -3.50 -4.07
CA LEU A 331 15.83 -2.77 -3.11
C LEU A 331 15.16 -1.58 -3.81
N SER A 332 13.88 -1.41 -3.55
CA SER A 332 13.12 -0.21 -3.91
C SER A 332 12.63 0.49 -2.64
N GLN A 333 12.14 1.72 -2.77
CA GLN A 333 11.50 2.44 -1.67
C GLN A 333 10.11 1.87 -1.41
N HIS A 334 9.75 1.61 -0.14
CA HIS A 334 8.37 1.33 0.22
C HIS A 334 7.48 2.52 -0.14
N VAL A 335 6.27 2.23 -0.60
CA VAL A 335 5.35 3.25 -1.13
C VAL A 335 4.83 4.20 -0.07
N GLY A 336 5.06 3.95 1.23
CA GLY A 336 4.61 4.84 2.32
C GLY A 336 5.31 4.70 3.66
N GLY A 337 6.08 3.63 3.87
CA GLY A 337 6.40 3.18 5.23
C GLY A 337 7.60 3.90 5.80
N PHE A 338 7.39 4.67 6.86
CA PHE A 338 8.41 5.36 7.63
C PHE A 338 8.64 4.67 8.96
N ILE A 339 9.92 4.54 9.31
CA ILE A 339 10.37 4.25 10.67
C ILE A 339 10.95 5.52 11.27
N ILE A 340 10.57 5.80 12.51
CA ILE A 340 11.03 6.97 13.25
C ILE A 340 11.46 6.50 14.64
N SER A 341 12.74 6.68 14.96
CA SER A 341 13.32 6.24 16.23
C SER A 341 13.75 7.41 17.10
N GLU A 342 13.69 7.22 18.41
CA GLU A 342 14.27 8.15 19.38
C GLU A 342 15.79 8.30 19.21
N GLY A 343 16.50 7.18 18.93
CA GLY A 343 17.94 7.16 18.72
C GLY A 343 18.34 7.08 17.24
N PRO A 344 19.66 7.12 16.93
CA PRO A 344 20.15 6.93 15.57
C PRO A 344 19.73 5.56 15.01
N LEU A 345 19.01 5.57 13.88
CA LEU A 345 18.56 4.36 13.20
C LEU A 345 19.71 3.44 12.80
N SER A 346 20.91 3.99 12.58
CA SER A 346 22.12 3.24 12.24
C SER A 346 22.57 2.28 13.35
N HIS A 347 22.08 2.44 14.58
CA HIS A 347 22.31 1.47 15.66
C HIS A 347 21.41 0.23 15.53
N LEU A 348 20.33 0.32 14.76
CA LEU A 348 19.37 -0.76 14.54
C LEU A 348 19.58 -1.41 13.17
N VAL A 349 19.68 -0.60 12.12
CA VAL A 349 19.67 -1.06 10.73
C VAL A 349 20.56 -0.17 9.84
N PRO A 350 21.26 -0.74 8.85
CA PRO A 350 21.96 0.06 7.84
C PRO A 350 21.00 1.00 7.10
N ILE A 351 21.47 2.23 6.89
CA ILE A 351 20.74 3.29 6.18
C ILE A 351 21.48 3.60 4.88
N GLU A 352 20.75 3.71 3.78
CA GLU A 352 21.26 4.12 2.48
C GLU A 352 20.50 5.34 1.93
N ASN A 353 21.15 6.09 1.05
CA ASN A 353 20.46 7.13 0.30
C ASN A 353 19.48 6.48 -0.68
N ALA A 354 18.25 6.99 -0.73
CA ALA A 354 17.29 6.55 -1.73
C ALA A 354 17.69 7.06 -3.12
N SER A 355 17.14 6.47 -4.18
CA SER A 355 17.33 6.98 -5.56
C SER A 355 16.77 8.38 -5.75
N MET A 356 15.76 8.77 -4.97
CA MET A 356 15.23 10.14 -4.97
C MET A 356 16.07 11.05 -4.06
N PRO A 357 16.48 12.24 -4.54
CA PRO A 357 17.24 13.19 -3.72
C PRO A 357 16.53 13.51 -2.40
N GLY A 358 17.31 13.66 -1.33
CA GLY A 358 16.79 14.07 -0.02
C GLY A 358 16.04 12.99 0.77
N ARG A 359 16.09 11.72 0.35
CA ARG A 359 15.46 10.60 1.06
C ARG A 359 16.48 9.56 1.56
N THR A 360 16.14 8.87 2.63
CA THR A 360 16.90 7.73 3.20
C THR A 360 16.01 6.49 3.28
N VAL A 361 16.62 5.33 3.05
CA VAL A 361 15.96 4.02 3.14
C VAL A 361 16.71 3.12 4.11
N ILE A 362 15.99 2.33 4.89
CA ILE A 362 16.55 1.21 5.67
C ILE A 362 16.46 -0.08 4.85
N GLN A 363 17.40 -0.99 5.03
CA GLN A 363 17.47 -2.21 4.22
C GLN A 363 16.46 -3.30 4.61
N TRP A 364 15.59 -3.02 5.58
CA TRP A 364 14.52 -3.92 6.02
C TRP A 364 13.21 -3.65 5.29
N GLU A 365 12.51 -4.71 4.94
CA GLU A 365 11.16 -4.64 4.36
C GLU A 365 10.07 -4.87 5.41
N LYS A 366 8.80 -4.76 4.98
CA LYS A 366 7.63 -4.86 5.86
C LYS A 366 7.67 -6.07 6.81
N GLY A 367 8.03 -7.25 6.32
CA GLY A 367 8.08 -8.48 7.13
C GLY A 367 9.19 -8.46 8.19
N ASP A 368 10.32 -7.84 7.88
CA ASP A 368 11.43 -7.66 8.84
C ASP A 368 11.01 -6.72 9.97
N LEU A 369 10.33 -5.62 9.63
CA LEU A 369 9.82 -4.65 10.60
C LEU A 369 8.78 -5.27 11.54
N GLU A 370 7.86 -6.08 10.99
CA GLU A 370 6.87 -6.82 11.77
C GLU A 370 7.55 -7.83 12.71
N SER A 371 8.57 -8.56 12.22
CA SER A 371 9.31 -9.54 13.01
C SER A 371 10.08 -8.92 14.18
N LEU A 372 10.55 -7.67 14.00
CA LEU A 372 11.27 -6.91 15.02
C LEU A 372 10.35 -6.03 15.89
N GLY A 373 9.02 -6.09 15.69
CA GLY A 373 8.05 -5.31 16.47
C GLY A 373 8.15 -3.79 16.25
N LEU A 374 8.65 -3.35 15.09
CA LEU A 374 8.85 -1.94 14.79
C LEU A 374 7.53 -1.28 14.33
N LEU A 375 7.17 -0.18 14.97
CA LEU A 375 6.04 0.65 14.55
C LEU A 375 6.41 1.44 13.31
N LYS A 376 5.61 1.30 12.26
CA LYS A 376 5.73 2.07 11.02
C LYS A 376 4.57 3.04 10.85
N ILE A 377 4.83 4.17 10.20
CA ILE A 377 3.78 5.09 9.73
C ILE A 377 3.75 5.03 8.22
N ASP A 378 2.58 4.78 7.65
CA ASP A 378 2.41 4.77 6.21
C ASP A 378 1.92 6.14 5.71
N VAL A 379 2.86 6.95 5.22
CA VAL A 379 2.61 8.22 4.51
C VAL A 379 2.30 7.90 3.06
N LEU A 380 1.03 7.66 2.75
CA LEU A 380 0.57 7.19 1.45
C LEU A 380 0.16 8.35 0.54
N ALA A 381 0.00 8.07 -0.75
CA ALA A 381 -0.41 9.05 -1.75
C ALA A 381 -1.69 8.59 -2.45
N LEU A 382 -2.68 9.48 -2.52
CA LEU A 382 -3.92 9.24 -3.23
C LEU A 382 -4.16 10.32 -4.27
N GLY A 383 -4.12 9.95 -5.56
CA GLY A 383 -4.31 10.90 -6.67
C GLY A 383 -5.66 11.61 -6.63
N MET A 384 -6.70 10.92 -6.17
CA MET A 384 -8.03 11.52 -6.04
C MET A 384 -8.07 12.67 -5.02
N LEU A 385 -7.27 12.63 -3.94
CA LEU A 385 -7.20 13.77 -3.01
C LEU A 385 -6.63 15.01 -3.70
N THR A 386 -5.63 14.84 -4.57
CA THR A 386 -5.13 15.95 -5.41
C THR A 386 -6.20 16.46 -6.37
N ALA A 387 -6.97 15.56 -7.01
CA ALA A 387 -8.05 15.97 -7.91
C ALA A 387 -9.18 16.70 -7.16
N ILE A 388 -9.55 16.24 -5.97
CA ILE A 388 -10.53 16.91 -5.10
C ILE A 388 -10.01 18.28 -4.69
N LYS A 389 -8.76 18.38 -4.20
CA LYS A 389 -8.17 19.66 -3.79
C LYS A 389 -8.15 20.67 -4.94
N LYS A 390 -7.65 20.27 -6.11
CA LYS A 390 -7.65 21.11 -7.31
C LYS A 390 -9.06 21.51 -7.74
N SER A 391 -10.04 20.60 -7.61
CA SER A 391 -11.44 20.92 -7.90
C SER A 391 -11.96 21.99 -6.94
N LEU A 392 -11.73 21.85 -5.63
CA LEU A 392 -12.13 22.85 -4.63
C LEU A 392 -11.50 24.23 -4.91
N ASP A 393 -10.22 24.27 -5.27
CA ASP A 393 -9.52 25.51 -5.59
C ASP A 393 -10.09 26.17 -6.84
N LEU A 394 -10.36 25.39 -7.90
CA LEU A 394 -11.00 25.87 -9.12
C LEU A 394 -12.43 26.40 -8.85
N ILE A 395 -13.25 25.64 -8.12
CA ILE A 395 -14.62 26.01 -7.76
C ILE A 395 -14.63 27.30 -6.92
N SER A 396 -13.72 27.41 -5.97
CA SER A 396 -13.57 28.60 -5.12
C SER A 396 -13.20 29.84 -5.94
N GLY A 397 -12.48 29.68 -7.06
CA GLY A 397 -12.13 30.78 -7.97
C GLY A 397 -13.35 31.48 -8.59
N TYR A 398 -14.39 30.71 -8.93
CA TYR A 398 -15.62 31.21 -9.56
C TYR A 398 -16.86 31.23 -8.63
N SER A 399 -16.65 31.00 -7.32
CA SER A 399 -17.70 31.09 -6.29
C SER A 399 -17.49 32.31 -5.38
N HIS A 400 -18.55 32.77 -4.71
CA HIS A 400 -18.46 33.86 -3.73
C HIS A 400 -17.79 33.45 -2.41
N SER A 401 -17.81 32.17 -2.07
CA SER A 401 -17.18 31.61 -0.89
C SER A 401 -16.22 30.47 -1.26
N ALA A 402 -15.17 30.29 -0.45
CA ALA A 402 -14.25 29.18 -0.61
C ALA A 402 -14.94 27.87 -0.22
N LEU A 403 -14.90 26.89 -1.12
CA LEU A 403 -15.50 25.59 -0.88
C LEU A 403 -14.51 24.69 -0.14
N THR A 404 -14.99 24.02 0.90
CA THR A 404 -14.25 22.99 1.64
C THR A 404 -14.99 21.65 1.53
N VAL A 405 -14.31 20.54 1.79
CA VAL A 405 -14.95 19.21 1.81
C VAL A 405 -16.10 19.16 2.82
N GLN A 406 -15.94 19.82 3.97
CA GLN A 406 -16.93 19.85 5.04
C GLN A 406 -18.19 20.64 4.67
N ALA A 407 -18.09 21.58 3.72
CA ALA A 407 -19.21 22.36 3.23
C ALA A 407 -20.05 21.63 2.16
N ILE A 408 -19.61 20.47 1.68
CA ILE A 408 -20.37 19.66 0.71
C ILE A 408 -21.59 19.04 1.41
N PRO A 409 -22.81 19.22 0.89
CA PRO A 409 -24.02 18.62 1.45
C PRO A 409 -23.91 17.10 1.56
N LYS A 410 -24.37 16.55 2.69
CA LYS A 410 -24.45 15.10 2.91
C LYS A 410 -25.77 14.57 2.35
N GLU A 411 -25.73 13.37 1.80
CA GLU A 411 -26.90 12.61 1.37
C GLU A 411 -27.77 13.28 0.28
N ASP A 412 -27.14 13.95 -0.69
CA ASP A 412 -27.83 14.60 -1.81
C ASP A 412 -28.49 13.56 -2.76
N PRO A 413 -29.82 13.57 -2.92
CA PRO A 413 -30.52 12.63 -3.81
C PRO A 413 -30.08 12.70 -5.27
N ALA A 414 -29.73 13.88 -5.79
CA ALA A 414 -29.34 14.07 -7.18
C ALA A 414 -28.00 13.38 -7.48
N VAL A 415 -27.07 13.40 -6.53
CA VAL A 415 -25.80 12.66 -6.60
C VAL A 415 -26.07 11.16 -6.70
N TYR A 416 -26.96 10.64 -5.87
CA TYR A 416 -27.33 9.22 -5.92
C TYR A 416 -28.05 8.83 -7.21
N ASP A 417 -28.85 9.72 -7.80
CA ASP A 417 -29.50 9.47 -9.09
C ASP A 417 -28.49 9.36 -10.24
N MET A 418 -27.45 10.21 -10.25
CA MET A 418 -26.34 10.09 -11.20
C MET A 418 -25.60 8.75 -11.02
N ILE A 419 -25.27 8.40 -9.76
CA ILE A 419 -24.61 7.13 -9.42
C ILE A 419 -25.47 5.93 -9.85
N CYS A 420 -26.78 5.95 -9.62
CA CYS A 420 -27.70 4.88 -10.03
C CYS A 420 -27.75 4.66 -11.55
N LYS A 421 -27.53 5.72 -12.34
CA LYS A 421 -27.42 5.64 -13.81
C LYS A 421 -26.06 5.12 -14.28
N ALA A 422 -25.16 4.78 -13.35
CA ALA A 422 -23.78 4.40 -13.60
C ALA A 422 -22.95 5.49 -14.29
N ASP A 423 -23.36 6.76 -14.21
CA ASP A 423 -22.57 7.88 -14.73
C ASP A 423 -21.45 8.23 -13.75
N THR A 424 -20.37 7.44 -13.82
CA THR A 424 -19.32 7.42 -12.80
C THR A 424 -17.90 7.42 -13.36
N VAL A 425 -17.73 7.74 -14.64
CA VAL A 425 -16.40 7.94 -15.24
C VAL A 425 -15.65 9.03 -14.45
N GLY A 426 -14.42 8.72 -14.01
CA GLY A 426 -13.58 9.61 -13.22
C GLY A 426 -13.90 9.64 -11.72
N ILE A 427 -14.94 8.95 -11.26
CA ILE A 427 -15.34 8.93 -9.84
C ILE A 427 -14.55 7.85 -9.09
N PHE A 428 -14.07 8.18 -7.89
CA PHE A 428 -13.23 7.28 -7.12
C PHE A 428 -13.93 5.95 -6.77
N GLN A 429 -13.21 4.84 -6.97
CA GLN A 429 -13.60 3.44 -6.64
C GLN A 429 -14.81 2.87 -7.38
N ILE A 430 -15.74 3.68 -7.90
CA ILE A 430 -16.97 3.20 -8.55
C ILE A 430 -16.97 3.36 -10.09
N GLU A 431 -15.83 3.69 -10.68
CA GLU A 431 -15.70 3.98 -12.12
C GLU A 431 -15.34 2.78 -13.02
N SER A 432 -14.99 1.62 -12.44
CA SER A 432 -14.62 0.43 -13.23
C SER A 432 -15.85 -0.20 -13.90
N ARG A 433 -15.67 -0.94 -15.00
CA ARG A 433 -16.79 -1.60 -15.71
C ARG A 433 -17.63 -2.52 -14.80
N ALA A 434 -16.98 -3.26 -13.91
CA ALA A 434 -17.66 -4.14 -12.96
C ALA A 434 -18.47 -3.35 -11.92
N GLN A 435 -17.92 -2.22 -11.45
CA GLN A 435 -18.61 -1.32 -10.54
C GLN A 435 -19.81 -0.66 -11.23
N MET A 436 -19.60 -0.07 -12.41
CA MET A 436 -20.63 0.56 -13.22
C MET A 436 -21.79 -0.37 -13.59
N SER A 437 -21.53 -1.65 -13.86
CA SER A 437 -22.61 -2.61 -14.16
C SER A 437 -23.43 -2.98 -12.92
N MET A 438 -22.85 -2.86 -11.73
CA MET A 438 -23.52 -3.14 -10.46
C MET A 438 -24.38 -1.98 -9.98
N LEU A 439 -23.99 -0.72 -10.22
CA LEU A 439 -24.68 0.47 -9.71
C LEU A 439 -26.19 0.52 -10.05
N PRO A 440 -26.65 0.23 -11.29
CA PRO A 440 -28.08 0.24 -11.62
C PRO A 440 -28.88 -0.90 -10.97
N ARG A 441 -28.19 -1.96 -10.53
CA ARG A 441 -28.78 -3.10 -9.82
C ARG A 441 -28.87 -2.82 -8.33
N LEU A 442 -27.81 -2.26 -7.74
CA LEU A 442 -27.73 -1.90 -6.33
C LEU A 442 -28.65 -0.74 -5.99
N LYS A 443 -28.70 0.28 -6.85
CA LYS A 443 -29.37 1.56 -6.66
C LYS A 443 -29.04 2.22 -5.31
N PRO A 444 -27.81 2.73 -5.13
CA PRO A 444 -27.42 3.44 -3.91
C PRO A 444 -28.33 4.64 -3.63
N ARG A 445 -28.76 4.78 -2.37
CA ARG A 445 -29.62 5.88 -1.88
C ARG A 445 -29.15 6.53 -0.59
N CYS A 446 -28.11 5.99 0.03
CA CYS A 446 -27.45 6.60 1.16
C CYS A 446 -25.95 6.31 1.16
N TYR A 447 -25.20 6.98 2.05
CA TYR A 447 -23.76 6.82 2.18
C TYR A 447 -23.37 5.35 2.40
N TYR A 448 -24.13 4.65 3.24
CA TYR A 448 -23.85 3.26 3.59
C TYR A 448 -24.00 2.31 2.38
N ASP A 449 -24.84 2.63 1.40
CA ASP A 449 -24.91 1.85 0.16
C ASP A 449 -23.63 1.96 -0.67
N LEU A 450 -22.93 3.10 -0.62
CA LEU A 450 -21.62 3.26 -1.26
C LEU A 450 -20.55 2.44 -0.54
N VAL A 451 -20.61 2.36 0.79
CA VAL A 451 -19.75 1.48 1.61
C VAL A 451 -19.90 0.02 1.15
N ILE A 452 -21.14 -0.42 0.87
CA ILE A 452 -21.41 -1.76 0.34
C ILE A 452 -20.93 -1.89 -1.10
N GLN A 453 -21.21 -0.93 -1.98
CA GLN A 453 -20.81 -0.95 -3.39
C GLN A 453 -19.29 -1.18 -3.56
N ILE A 454 -18.47 -0.49 -2.77
CA ILE A 454 -17.01 -0.59 -2.82
C ILE A 454 -16.52 -1.98 -2.36
N ALA A 455 -17.25 -2.62 -1.45
CA ALA A 455 -16.89 -3.92 -0.90
C ALA A 455 -17.39 -5.10 -1.75
N ILE A 456 -18.60 -5.02 -2.30
CA ILE A 456 -19.33 -6.16 -2.88
C ILE A 456 -18.82 -6.57 -4.27
N VAL A 457 -18.28 -5.65 -5.06
CA VAL A 457 -17.82 -5.92 -6.43
C VAL A 457 -16.38 -6.44 -6.42
N ARG A 458 -16.21 -7.69 -5.97
CA ARG A 458 -14.91 -8.37 -5.83
C ARG A 458 -15.03 -9.86 -6.16
N PRO A 459 -13.94 -10.54 -6.56
CA PRO A 459 -13.98 -11.97 -6.87
C PRO A 459 -14.55 -12.84 -5.75
N GLY A 460 -14.28 -12.51 -4.48
CA GLY A 460 -14.77 -13.29 -3.34
C GLY A 460 -16.26 -13.27 -3.09
N PRO A 461 -16.90 -12.11 -2.89
CA PRO A 461 -18.36 -12.02 -2.79
C PRO A 461 -19.09 -12.68 -3.97
N ILE A 462 -18.48 -12.65 -5.18
CA ILE A 462 -19.00 -13.36 -6.36
C ILE A 462 -18.85 -14.88 -6.22
N GLN A 463 -17.69 -15.37 -5.79
CA GLN A 463 -17.42 -16.80 -5.57
C GLN A 463 -18.17 -17.38 -4.35
N GLY A 464 -18.44 -16.56 -3.34
CA GLY A 464 -19.17 -16.93 -2.12
C GLY A 464 -20.69 -16.79 -2.23
N ASP A 465 -21.22 -16.53 -3.44
CA ASP A 465 -22.65 -16.36 -3.74
C ASP A 465 -23.36 -15.32 -2.85
N MET A 466 -22.68 -14.23 -2.49
CA MET A 466 -23.21 -13.18 -1.59
C MET A 466 -23.90 -12.05 -2.35
N VAL A 467 -23.48 -11.80 -3.59
CA VAL A 467 -23.98 -10.69 -4.42
C VAL A 467 -25.46 -10.86 -4.75
N HIS A 468 -25.87 -12.07 -5.15
CA HIS A 468 -27.24 -12.34 -5.57
C HIS A 468 -28.26 -12.24 -4.42
N PRO A 469 -28.05 -12.90 -3.25
CA PRO A 469 -28.95 -12.76 -2.10
C PRO A 469 -29.11 -11.31 -1.66
N TYR A 470 -28.00 -10.56 -1.56
CA TYR A 470 -28.06 -9.17 -1.15
C TYR A 470 -28.88 -8.31 -2.12
N LEU A 471 -28.66 -8.45 -3.43
CA LEU A 471 -29.43 -7.72 -4.44
C LEU A 471 -30.91 -8.13 -4.49
N ASN A 472 -31.22 -9.41 -4.33
CA ASN A 472 -32.59 -9.91 -4.32
C ASN A 472 -33.36 -9.34 -3.13
N ARG A 473 -32.76 -9.36 -1.94
CA ARG A 473 -33.32 -8.75 -0.73
C ARG A 473 -33.48 -7.24 -0.87
N ARG A 474 -32.46 -6.56 -1.40
CA ARG A 474 -32.50 -5.11 -1.64
C ARG A 474 -33.60 -4.71 -2.63
N SER A 475 -33.85 -5.53 -3.64
CA SER A 475 -34.90 -5.32 -4.64
C SER A 475 -36.28 -5.86 -4.23
N GLY A 476 -36.42 -6.40 -3.01
CA GLY A 476 -37.67 -6.96 -2.49
C GLY A 476 -38.09 -8.29 -3.12
N LYS A 477 -37.20 -8.95 -3.88
CA LYS A 477 -37.45 -10.26 -4.50
C LYS A 477 -37.32 -11.43 -3.52
N GLU A 478 -36.62 -11.21 -2.42
CA GLU A 478 -36.40 -12.19 -1.35
C GLU A 478 -36.68 -11.54 0.00
N ILE A 479 -37.37 -12.26 0.89
CA ILE A 479 -37.68 -11.77 2.24
C ILE A 479 -36.42 -11.90 3.10
N VAL A 480 -36.11 -10.85 3.85
CA VAL A 480 -34.99 -10.87 4.80
C VAL A 480 -35.41 -11.59 6.07
N THR A 481 -34.75 -12.71 6.36
CA THR A 481 -34.95 -13.48 7.61
C THR A 481 -33.66 -13.50 8.42
N TYR A 482 -33.81 -13.52 9.75
CA TYR A 482 -32.68 -13.58 10.69
C TYR A 482 -32.91 -14.74 11.66
N PRO A 483 -31.88 -15.56 11.95
CA PRO A 483 -32.00 -16.66 12.91
C PRO A 483 -32.19 -16.22 14.36
N SER A 484 -31.75 -15.01 14.72
CA SER A 484 -31.86 -14.44 16.05
C SER A 484 -31.79 -12.92 16.03
N GLU A 485 -32.21 -12.27 17.12
CA GLU A 485 -32.11 -10.80 17.26
C GLU A 485 -30.65 -10.32 17.30
N ALA A 486 -29.73 -11.10 17.89
CA ALA A 486 -28.31 -10.78 17.92
C ALA A 486 -27.67 -10.79 16.51
N VAL A 487 -28.03 -11.77 15.68
CA VAL A 487 -27.59 -11.82 14.27
C VAL A 487 -28.22 -10.67 13.47
N LYS A 488 -29.47 -10.31 13.77
CA LYS A 488 -30.14 -9.17 13.16
C LYS A 488 -29.45 -7.85 13.48
N GLU A 489 -29.02 -7.63 14.72
CA GLU A 489 -28.29 -6.41 15.09
C GLU A 489 -27.01 -6.22 14.26
N THR A 490 -26.29 -7.32 14.01
CA THR A 490 -25.04 -7.35 13.23
C THR A 490 -25.26 -7.19 11.72
N LEU A 491 -26.26 -7.88 11.17
CA LEU A 491 -26.45 -8.00 9.71
C LEU A 491 -27.60 -7.15 9.13
N ARG A 492 -28.37 -6.43 9.95
CA ARG A 492 -29.49 -5.61 9.45
C ARG A 492 -29.07 -4.63 8.36
N ARG A 493 -27.88 -4.04 8.51
CA ARG A 493 -27.33 -3.04 7.58
C ARG A 493 -26.93 -3.63 6.23
N THR A 494 -26.72 -4.94 6.17
CA THR A 494 -26.40 -5.69 4.94
C THR A 494 -27.49 -6.71 4.60
N LEU A 495 -28.73 -6.49 5.08
CA LEU A 495 -29.90 -7.30 4.76
C LEU A 495 -29.68 -8.80 5.02
N GLY A 496 -29.03 -9.15 6.13
CA GLY A 496 -28.80 -10.55 6.50
C GLY A 496 -27.70 -11.24 5.70
N VAL A 497 -26.87 -10.51 4.95
CA VAL A 497 -25.72 -11.07 4.21
C VAL A 497 -24.43 -10.53 4.85
N PRO A 498 -23.50 -11.38 5.31
CA PRO A 498 -22.19 -10.91 5.75
C PRO A 498 -21.43 -10.39 4.53
N ILE A 499 -21.04 -9.11 4.53
CA ILE A 499 -20.27 -8.48 3.44
C ILE A 499 -18.85 -8.08 3.92
N PHE A 500 -18.71 -7.76 5.21
CA PHE A 500 -17.48 -7.23 5.78
C PHE A 500 -16.77 -8.19 6.73
N GLN A 501 -15.46 -7.99 6.90
CA GLN A 501 -14.66 -8.75 7.87
C GLN A 501 -15.16 -8.50 9.31
N GLU A 502 -15.44 -7.25 9.65
CA GLU A 502 -15.94 -6.84 10.96
C GLU A 502 -17.26 -7.56 11.30
N GLN A 503 -18.16 -7.74 10.33
CA GLN A 503 -19.41 -8.48 10.53
C GLN A 503 -19.16 -9.97 10.82
N VAL A 504 -18.19 -10.59 10.14
CA VAL A 504 -17.83 -11.99 10.41
C VAL A 504 -17.25 -12.15 11.81
N MET A 505 -16.42 -11.20 12.24
CA MET A 505 -15.89 -11.19 13.61
C MET A 505 -17.02 -11.03 14.63
N GLN A 506 -17.87 -10.04 14.44
CA GLN A 506 -19.05 -9.80 15.30
C GLN A 506 -19.95 -11.04 15.37
N LEU A 507 -20.29 -11.65 14.23
CA LEU A 507 -21.08 -12.88 14.20
C LEU A 507 -20.43 -14.01 15.02
N SER A 508 -19.12 -14.17 14.93
CA SER A 508 -18.40 -15.19 15.73
C SER A 508 -18.50 -14.90 17.23
N MET A 509 -18.49 -13.62 17.63
CA MET A 509 -18.65 -13.19 19.02
C MET A 509 -20.08 -13.42 19.52
N VAL A 510 -21.10 -12.90 18.82
CA VAL A 510 -22.51 -13.01 19.28
C VAL A 510 -23.12 -14.39 19.06
N ALA A 511 -22.79 -15.08 17.96
CA ALA A 511 -23.37 -16.37 17.64
C ALA A 511 -22.60 -17.55 18.23
N ALA A 512 -21.27 -17.46 18.36
CA ALA A 512 -20.43 -18.55 18.88
C ALA A 512 -19.72 -18.24 20.19
N GLY A 513 -19.80 -17.02 20.72
CA GLY A 513 -19.22 -16.65 22.01
C GLY A 513 -17.71 -16.39 22.00
N PHE A 514 -17.14 -16.08 20.83
CA PHE A 514 -15.71 -15.79 20.73
C PHE A 514 -15.37 -14.50 21.48
N SER A 515 -14.16 -14.43 22.06
CA SER A 515 -13.58 -13.14 22.45
C SER A 515 -13.28 -12.29 21.20
N GLY A 516 -13.10 -10.97 21.37
CA GLY A 516 -12.70 -10.10 20.25
C GLY A 516 -11.36 -10.51 19.62
N GLY A 517 -10.41 -10.99 20.43
CA GLY A 517 -9.13 -11.47 19.93
C GLY A 517 -9.23 -12.84 19.26
N GLU A 518 -10.05 -13.76 19.77
CA GLU A 518 -10.35 -15.04 19.11
C GLU A 518 -11.02 -14.83 17.74
N ALA A 519 -11.88 -13.83 17.62
CA ALA A 519 -12.51 -13.46 16.36
C ALA A 519 -11.49 -12.93 15.32
N ASP A 520 -10.48 -12.15 15.75
CA ASP A 520 -9.40 -11.72 14.84
C ASP A 520 -8.47 -12.89 14.45
N GLN A 521 -8.19 -13.80 15.39
CA GLN A 521 -7.42 -15.02 15.11
C GLN A 521 -8.11 -15.88 14.04
N LEU A 522 -9.42 -16.09 14.16
CA LEU A 522 -10.22 -16.74 13.13
C LEU A 522 -10.04 -16.01 11.78
N ARG A 523 -10.19 -14.68 11.76
CA ARG A 523 -10.02 -13.87 10.54
C ARG A 523 -8.68 -14.08 9.85
N ARG A 524 -7.58 -14.11 10.61
CA ARG A 524 -6.22 -14.33 10.06
C ARG A 524 -6.03 -15.73 9.53
N ALA A 525 -6.50 -16.74 10.27
CA ALA A 525 -6.45 -18.13 9.83
C ALA A 525 -7.12 -18.30 8.46
N MET A 526 -8.23 -17.57 8.23
CA MET A 526 -8.91 -17.57 6.93
C MET A 526 -8.02 -17.04 5.79
N SER A 527 -7.30 -15.93 6.00
CA SER A 527 -6.41 -15.36 4.98
C SER A 527 -5.16 -16.20 4.72
N ALA A 528 -4.71 -17.00 5.69
CA ALA A 528 -3.51 -17.83 5.58
C ALA A 528 -3.78 -19.26 5.05
N TRP A 529 -5.05 -19.69 5.06
CA TRP A 529 -5.42 -21.09 4.86
C TRP A 529 -4.85 -21.72 3.58
N LYS A 530 -5.02 -21.11 2.41
CA LYS A 530 -4.54 -21.71 1.15
C LYS A 530 -3.04 -22.00 1.13
N ARG A 531 -2.22 -21.30 1.94
CA ARG A 531 -0.77 -21.51 1.99
C ARG A 531 -0.33 -22.52 3.04
N LYS A 532 -1.09 -22.71 4.14
CA LYS A 532 -0.61 -23.43 5.34
C LYS A 532 -1.57 -24.45 5.95
N GLY A 533 -2.85 -24.51 5.53
CA GLY A 533 -3.87 -25.31 6.25
C GLY A 533 -4.30 -24.67 7.59
N GLY A 534 -5.22 -25.31 8.34
CA GLY A 534 -5.43 -25.00 9.77
C GLY A 534 -6.72 -24.28 10.17
N LEU A 535 -7.83 -24.42 9.42
CA LEU A 535 -9.13 -23.83 9.82
C LEU A 535 -9.98 -24.77 10.69
N GLU A 536 -9.61 -26.05 10.76
CA GLU A 536 -10.35 -27.11 11.43
C GLU A 536 -10.55 -26.89 12.95
N PRO A 537 -9.58 -26.35 13.71
CA PRO A 537 -9.80 -26.04 15.13
C PRO A 537 -10.89 -24.98 15.36
N TYR A 538 -10.97 -23.99 14.47
CA TYR A 538 -11.95 -22.92 14.58
C TYR A 538 -13.34 -23.35 14.11
N HIS A 539 -13.43 -24.29 13.14
CA HIS A 539 -14.70 -24.91 12.75
C HIS A 539 -15.40 -25.52 13.96
N LYS A 540 -14.70 -26.41 14.67
CA LYS A 540 -15.26 -27.12 15.82
C LYS A 540 -15.73 -26.13 16.89
N LYS A 541 -14.91 -25.14 17.22
CA LYS A 541 -15.25 -24.14 18.25
C LYS A 541 -16.43 -23.27 17.84
N LEU A 542 -16.48 -22.82 16.58
CA LEU A 542 -17.58 -22.00 16.06
C LEU A 542 -18.90 -22.78 16.10
N VAL A 543 -18.91 -24.00 15.54
CA VAL A 543 -20.12 -24.83 15.47
C VAL A 543 -20.60 -25.22 16.86
N THR A 544 -19.71 -25.68 17.75
CA THR A 544 -20.08 -26.01 19.13
C THR A 544 -20.64 -24.78 19.87
N GLY A 545 -19.99 -23.63 19.75
CA GLY A 545 -20.45 -22.39 20.40
C GLY A 545 -21.82 -21.92 19.89
N MET A 546 -22.14 -22.15 18.61
CA MET A 546 -23.44 -21.86 18.02
C MET A 546 -24.52 -22.84 18.48
N LEU A 547 -24.22 -24.14 18.52
CA LEU A 547 -25.16 -25.15 19.01
C LEU A 547 -25.52 -24.92 20.48
N GLU A 548 -24.55 -24.60 21.34
CA GLU A 548 -24.76 -24.27 22.75
C GLU A 548 -25.67 -23.04 22.96
N ARG A 549 -25.73 -22.15 21.97
CA ARG A 549 -26.56 -20.93 21.97
C ARG A 549 -27.90 -21.11 21.26
N GLY A 550 -28.24 -22.34 20.87
CA GLY A 550 -29.55 -22.69 20.30
C GLY A 550 -29.68 -22.47 18.80
N TYR A 551 -28.57 -22.34 18.06
CA TYR A 551 -28.60 -22.28 16.60
C TYR A 551 -28.59 -23.69 15.99
N GLU A 552 -29.31 -23.88 14.88
CA GLU A 552 -29.34 -25.14 14.12
C GLU A 552 -27.98 -25.46 13.48
N LEU A 553 -27.63 -26.75 13.40
CA LEU A 553 -26.37 -27.21 12.81
C LEU A 553 -26.21 -26.75 11.35
N ASP A 554 -27.29 -26.83 10.56
CA ASP A 554 -27.29 -26.39 9.16
C ASP A 554 -26.96 -24.89 9.03
N PHE A 555 -27.42 -24.07 9.97
CA PHE A 555 -27.08 -22.65 10.01
C PHE A 555 -25.60 -22.43 10.37
N ALA A 556 -25.08 -23.16 11.36
CA ALA A 556 -23.68 -23.07 11.76
C ALA A 556 -22.72 -23.48 10.62
N GLU A 557 -23.03 -24.56 9.91
CA GLU A 557 -22.24 -25.02 8.76
C GLU A 557 -22.34 -24.07 7.55
N LYS A 558 -23.53 -23.51 7.28
CA LYS A 558 -23.69 -22.47 6.24
C LYS A 558 -22.90 -21.22 6.57
N LEU A 559 -22.97 -20.74 7.81
CA LEU A 559 -22.20 -19.58 8.25
C LEU A 559 -20.70 -19.87 8.12
N PHE A 560 -20.23 -21.03 8.57
CA PHE A 560 -18.84 -21.41 8.40
C PHE A 560 -18.43 -21.46 6.93
N SER A 561 -19.23 -22.06 6.05
CA SER A 561 -18.96 -22.08 4.60
C SER A 561 -18.85 -20.68 3.99
N GLN A 562 -19.74 -19.75 4.38
CA GLN A 562 -19.67 -18.35 3.98
C GLN A 562 -18.37 -17.70 4.49
N ILE A 563 -18.04 -17.92 5.76
CA ILE A 563 -16.79 -17.47 6.41
C ILE A 563 -15.56 -18.03 5.67
N ARG A 564 -15.56 -19.30 5.24
CA ARG A 564 -14.48 -19.87 4.42
C ARG A 564 -14.29 -19.12 3.11
N GLY A 565 -15.38 -18.80 2.42
CA GLY A 565 -15.36 -17.99 1.19
C GLY A 565 -14.84 -16.56 1.41
N PHE A 566 -14.93 -16.05 2.64
CA PHE A 566 -14.44 -14.73 3.05
C PHE A 566 -12.91 -14.65 3.20
N GLY A 567 -12.22 -15.76 3.46
CA GLY A 567 -10.77 -15.76 3.74
C GLY A 567 -9.90 -15.16 2.65
N ASP A 568 -10.30 -15.34 1.40
CA ASP A 568 -9.54 -14.88 0.23
C ASP A 568 -9.78 -13.40 -0.11
N TYR A 569 -10.92 -12.80 0.32
CA TYR A 569 -11.40 -11.53 -0.27
C TYR A 569 -12.26 -10.62 0.64
N GLY A 570 -12.48 -11.00 1.89
CA GLY A 570 -13.24 -10.19 2.84
C GLY A 570 -12.71 -8.76 2.88
N PHE A 571 -13.59 -7.77 2.78
CA PHE A 571 -13.18 -6.37 2.78
C PHE A 571 -13.46 -5.71 4.12
N PRO A 572 -12.52 -4.90 4.64
CA PRO A 572 -12.77 -4.12 5.85
C PRO A 572 -13.88 -3.08 5.67
N GLU A 573 -14.85 -3.06 6.56
CA GLU A 573 -15.93 -2.08 6.58
C GLU A 573 -15.40 -0.66 6.76
N SER A 574 -14.57 -0.47 7.78
CA SER A 574 -13.88 0.79 8.11
C SER A 574 -13.11 1.41 6.94
N HIS A 575 -12.40 0.58 6.18
CA HIS A 575 -11.68 1.01 4.98
C HIS A 575 -12.64 1.38 3.85
N SER A 576 -13.70 0.59 3.65
CA SER A 576 -14.76 0.89 2.67
C SER A 576 -15.50 2.18 2.99
N ALA A 577 -15.78 2.42 4.28
CA ALA A 577 -16.40 3.64 4.79
C ALA A 577 -15.55 4.86 4.46
N SER A 578 -14.24 4.79 4.76
CA SER A 578 -13.30 5.86 4.42
C SER A 578 -13.33 6.20 2.93
N PHE A 579 -13.29 5.19 2.06
CA PHE A 579 -13.32 5.40 0.61
C PHE A 579 -14.67 5.88 0.06
N ALA A 580 -15.78 5.49 0.69
CA ALA A 580 -17.11 5.94 0.30
C ALA A 580 -17.28 7.46 0.42
N LEU A 581 -16.62 8.10 1.39
CA LEU A 581 -16.61 9.57 1.51
C LEU A 581 -15.98 10.25 0.30
N ILE A 582 -14.82 9.76 -0.15
CA ILE A 582 -14.12 10.27 -1.34
C ILE A 582 -14.94 10.01 -2.61
N ALA A 583 -15.54 8.81 -2.71
CA ALA A 583 -16.43 8.48 -3.83
C ALA A 583 -17.63 9.43 -3.89
N TYR A 584 -18.27 9.72 -2.75
CA TYR A 584 -19.38 10.66 -2.67
C TYR A 584 -18.94 12.09 -3.04
N VAL A 585 -17.85 12.59 -2.47
CA VAL A 585 -17.33 13.94 -2.76
C VAL A 585 -16.99 14.12 -4.24
N SER A 586 -16.27 13.15 -4.83
CA SER A 586 -15.96 13.17 -6.26
C SER A 586 -17.22 13.06 -7.14
N SER A 587 -18.26 12.34 -6.69
CA SER A 587 -19.56 12.29 -7.38
C SER A 587 -20.28 13.63 -7.34
N TRP A 588 -20.30 14.28 -6.18
CA TRP A 588 -20.91 15.61 -6.03
C TRP A 588 -20.22 16.64 -6.93
N MET A 589 -18.88 16.61 -6.98
CA MET A 589 -18.11 17.47 -7.89
C MET A 589 -18.40 17.20 -9.36
N LYS A 590 -18.51 15.93 -9.76
CA LYS A 590 -18.88 15.57 -11.14
C LYS A 590 -20.25 16.13 -11.52
N LEU A 591 -21.23 16.02 -10.62
CA LEU A 591 -22.60 16.45 -10.89
C LEU A 591 -22.72 17.98 -11.00
N TYR A 592 -22.22 18.70 -10.01
CA TYR A 592 -22.43 20.15 -9.90
C TYR A 592 -21.36 20.99 -10.60
N HIS A 593 -20.14 20.48 -10.69
CA HIS A 593 -18.97 21.18 -11.26
C HIS A 593 -18.20 20.32 -12.25
N PRO A 594 -18.84 19.75 -13.29
CA PRO A 594 -18.21 18.81 -14.22
C PRO A 594 -16.99 19.41 -14.93
N VAL A 595 -17.01 20.72 -15.22
CA VAL A 595 -15.89 21.43 -15.86
C VAL A 595 -14.65 21.44 -14.95
N ALA A 596 -14.82 21.88 -13.70
CA ALA A 596 -13.72 21.96 -12.73
C ALA A 596 -13.22 20.55 -12.34
N PHE A 597 -14.13 19.59 -12.18
CA PHE A 597 -13.76 18.22 -11.87
C PHE A 597 -12.95 17.58 -13.00
N CYS A 598 -13.37 17.73 -14.26
CA CYS A 598 -12.61 17.25 -15.41
C CYS A 598 -11.23 17.92 -15.50
N CYS A 599 -11.18 19.26 -15.33
CA CYS A 599 -9.93 20.01 -15.29
C CYS A 599 -8.96 19.46 -14.23
N ALA A 600 -9.45 19.23 -13.02
CA ALA A 600 -8.67 18.72 -11.91
C ALA A 600 -8.20 17.27 -12.13
N LEU A 601 -9.04 16.41 -12.71
CA LEU A 601 -8.65 15.04 -13.08
C LEU A 601 -7.52 15.04 -14.12
N LEU A 602 -7.61 15.86 -15.16
CA LEU A 602 -6.54 16.02 -16.16
C LEU A 602 -5.25 16.53 -15.50
N ASN A 603 -5.39 17.48 -14.58
CA ASN A 603 -4.28 18.06 -13.85
C ASN A 603 -3.66 17.13 -12.78
N SER A 604 -4.26 15.97 -12.53
CA SER A 604 -3.82 15.00 -11.52
C SER A 604 -3.29 13.69 -12.14
N GLN A 605 -3.24 13.60 -13.48
CA GLN A 605 -2.68 12.44 -14.18
C GLN A 605 -1.17 12.26 -13.92
N PRO A 606 -0.67 11.01 -13.87
CA PRO A 606 -1.38 9.75 -14.13
C PRO A 606 -2.19 9.23 -12.91
N MET A 607 -3.49 9.00 -13.10
CA MET A 607 -4.37 8.37 -12.08
C MET A 607 -5.69 7.88 -12.70
N GLY A 608 -6.44 7.07 -11.94
CA GLY A 608 -7.76 6.58 -12.33
C GLY A 608 -7.73 5.52 -13.43
N PHE A 609 -8.91 5.08 -13.87
CA PHE A 609 -9.05 4.02 -14.89
C PHE A 609 -9.02 4.53 -16.34
N TYR A 610 -9.31 5.82 -16.54
CA TYR A 610 -9.56 6.40 -17.86
C TYR A 610 -8.44 7.34 -18.29
N ALA A 611 -8.03 7.20 -19.55
CA ALA A 611 -7.05 8.10 -20.15
C ALA A 611 -7.64 9.51 -20.35
N PRO A 612 -6.80 10.57 -20.45
CA PRO A 612 -7.24 11.95 -20.66
C PRO A 612 -8.29 12.13 -21.76
N ALA A 613 -8.12 11.45 -22.91
CA ALA A 613 -9.06 11.54 -24.03
C ALA A 613 -10.47 11.01 -23.68
N GLN A 614 -10.57 9.99 -22.84
CA GLN A 614 -11.86 9.44 -22.39
C GLN A 614 -12.53 10.37 -21.39
N LEU A 615 -11.76 10.97 -20.48
CA LEU A 615 -12.27 11.98 -19.53
C LEU A 615 -12.81 13.22 -20.26
N ILE A 616 -12.10 13.70 -21.29
CA ILE A 616 -12.54 14.82 -22.13
C ILE A 616 -13.82 14.46 -22.90
N LYS A 617 -13.90 13.23 -23.44
CA LYS A 617 -15.10 12.76 -24.14
C LYS A 617 -16.30 12.69 -23.21
N ASP A 618 -16.12 12.20 -21.99
CA ASP A 618 -17.15 12.15 -20.96
C ASP A 618 -17.62 13.55 -20.59
N ALA A 619 -16.70 14.48 -20.31
CA ALA A 619 -17.05 15.87 -20.02
C ALA A 619 -17.86 16.54 -21.15
N ARG A 620 -17.46 16.33 -22.42
CA ARG A 620 -18.21 16.83 -23.58
C ARG A 620 -19.62 16.23 -23.67
N ALA A 621 -19.79 14.96 -23.32
CA ALA A 621 -21.11 14.33 -23.28
C ALA A 621 -22.02 14.95 -22.20
N HIS A 622 -21.44 15.55 -21.16
CA HIS A 622 -22.12 16.31 -20.12
C HIS A 622 -22.25 17.82 -20.44
N GLY A 623 -22.01 18.22 -21.69
CA GLY A 623 -22.18 19.61 -22.13
C GLY A 623 -21.00 20.53 -21.82
N VAL A 624 -19.89 20.01 -21.30
CA VAL A 624 -18.68 20.82 -21.04
C VAL A 624 -18.06 21.27 -22.38
N VAL A 625 -17.87 22.58 -22.51
CA VAL A 625 -17.11 23.16 -23.63
C VAL A 625 -15.61 22.98 -23.35
N VAL A 626 -14.94 22.21 -24.20
CA VAL A 626 -13.50 21.93 -24.08
C VAL A 626 -12.75 22.60 -25.23
N LEU A 627 -12.01 23.65 -24.89
CA LEU A 627 -11.17 24.42 -25.79
C LEU A 627 -9.82 23.73 -26.00
N PRO A 628 -9.31 23.65 -27.24
CA PRO A 628 -8.05 23.01 -27.54
C PRO A 628 -6.87 23.78 -26.94
N ILE A 629 -5.69 23.18 -27.02
CA ILE A 629 -4.45 23.87 -26.69
C ILE A 629 -4.29 25.07 -27.63
N ASP A 630 -3.98 26.23 -27.05
CA ASP A 630 -3.72 27.46 -27.79
C ASP A 630 -2.43 28.10 -27.28
N ILE A 631 -1.54 28.49 -28.20
CA ILE A 631 -0.24 29.09 -27.84
C ILE A 631 -0.41 30.42 -27.08
N ASN A 632 -1.48 31.17 -27.36
CA ASN A 632 -1.75 32.49 -26.81
C ASN A 632 -2.55 32.45 -25.50
N ASP A 633 -3.27 31.36 -25.22
CA ASP A 633 -4.17 31.29 -24.06
C ASP A 633 -3.81 30.16 -23.08
N SER A 634 -3.34 28.99 -23.56
CA SER A 634 -3.02 27.87 -22.67
C SER A 634 -1.86 28.20 -21.72
N ILE A 635 -1.90 27.63 -20.52
CA ILE A 635 -0.76 27.55 -19.59
C ILE A 635 -0.32 26.09 -19.48
N TYR A 636 0.65 25.79 -18.61
CA TYR A 636 1.09 24.41 -18.41
C TYR A 636 -0.05 23.49 -17.99
N ASP A 637 -0.73 23.80 -16.88
CA ASP A 637 -1.91 23.06 -16.43
C ASP A 637 -3.16 23.39 -17.26
N CYS A 638 -4.11 22.45 -17.31
CA CYS A 638 -5.45 22.77 -17.78
C CYS A 638 -6.06 23.84 -16.88
N SER A 639 -6.84 24.75 -17.46
CA SER A 639 -7.43 25.88 -16.75
C SER A 639 -8.90 26.07 -17.10
N LEU A 640 -9.58 26.95 -16.36
CA LEU A 640 -10.95 27.33 -16.61
C LEU A 640 -10.99 28.75 -17.16
N GLU A 641 -11.69 28.95 -18.27
CA GLU A 641 -11.97 30.26 -18.83
C GLU A 641 -13.42 30.63 -18.56
N VAL A 642 -13.63 31.78 -17.92
CA VAL A 642 -14.97 32.33 -17.69
C VAL A 642 -15.16 33.59 -18.52
N ASP A 643 -16.39 33.78 -19.03
CA ASP A 643 -16.73 35.00 -19.76
C ASP A 643 -16.72 36.21 -18.80
N LYS A 644 -16.40 37.41 -19.31
CA LYS A 644 -16.24 38.62 -18.46
C LYS A 644 -17.48 39.00 -17.65
N ASN A 645 -18.66 38.60 -18.12
CA ASN A 645 -19.95 38.87 -17.48
C ASN A 645 -20.41 37.71 -16.59
N PHE A 646 -19.55 36.71 -16.34
CA PHE A 646 -19.86 35.56 -15.49
C PHE A 646 -20.21 36.03 -14.08
N VAL A 647 -21.41 35.67 -13.62
CA VAL A 647 -21.84 35.94 -12.25
C VAL A 647 -21.38 34.79 -11.38
N LYS A 648 -20.59 35.11 -10.35
CA LYS A 648 -20.09 34.10 -9.40
C LYS A 648 -21.24 33.36 -8.72
N LEU A 649 -21.00 32.09 -8.43
CA LEU A 649 -22.00 31.25 -7.78
C LEU A 649 -22.26 31.70 -6.34
N ASN A 650 -23.53 31.82 -5.99
CA ASN A 650 -23.99 32.12 -4.64
C ASN A 650 -24.01 30.86 -3.76
N GLN A 651 -24.33 29.71 -4.35
CA GLN A 651 -24.39 28.43 -3.67
C GLN A 651 -23.51 27.40 -4.40
N PRO A 652 -22.79 26.55 -3.65
CA PRO A 652 -21.87 25.59 -4.24
C PRO A 652 -22.59 24.44 -4.94
N ASP A 653 -23.84 24.12 -4.61
CA ASP A 653 -24.70 23.11 -5.24
C ASP A 653 -25.48 23.64 -6.45
N GLN A 654 -25.11 24.79 -6.99
CA GLN A 654 -25.62 25.27 -8.26
C GLN A 654 -24.85 24.62 -9.42
N ILE A 655 -25.54 23.81 -10.24
CA ILE A 655 -24.95 23.24 -11.46
C ILE A 655 -24.51 24.37 -12.39
N THR A 656 -23.24 24.35 -12.82
CA THR A 656 -22.73 25.32 -13.81
C THR A 656 -21.94 24.65 -14.93
N LEU A 657 -22.17 25.13 -16.15
CA LEU A 657 -21.43 24.78 -17.37
C LEU A 657 -20.82 26.02 -18.05
N GLU A 658 -20.94 27.20 -17.42
CA GLU A 658 -20.46 28.46 -17.99
C GLU A 658 -18.93 28.52 -18.11
N PRO A 659 -18.14 28.01 -17.13
CA PRO A 659 -16.70 27.90 -17.31
C PRO A 659 -16.36 26.94 -18.47
N LYS A 660 -15.45 27.35 -19.33
CA LYS A 660 -14.92 26.55 -20.44
C LYS A 660 -13.62 25.90 -19.99
N LEU A 661 -13.42 24.62 -20.29
CA LEU A 661 -12.18 23.91 -19.99
C LEU A 661 -11.15 24.20 -21.08
N ARG A 662 -10.04 24.86 -20.73
CA ARG A 662 -8.87 25.02 -21.61
C ARG A 662 -7.87 23.90 -21.37
N ILE A 663 -7.54 23.15 -22.42
CA ILE A 663 -6.47 22.14 -22.34
C ILE A 663 -5.11 22.84 -22.19
N GLY A 664 -4.34 22.42 -21.19
CA GLY A 664 -2.99 22.93 -20.91
C GLY A 664 -1.89 22.21 -21.68
N PHE A 665 -0.72 22.83 -21.76
CA PHE A 665 0.47 22.29 -22.43
C PHE A 665 0.95 20.97 -21.85
N ARG A 666 0.62 20.64 -20.59
CA ARG A 666 0.92 19.35 -19.95
C ARG A 666 0.38 18.14 -20.72
N MET A 667 -0.63 18.33 -21.58
CA MET A 667 -1.19 17.26 -22.41
C MET A 667 -0.42 17.06 -23.73
N VAL A 668 0.56 17.93 -24.04
CA VAL A 668 1.42 17.80 -25.23
C VAL A 668 2.54 16.81 -24.93
N LYS A 669 2.51 15.67 -25.63
CA LYS A 669 3.58 14.67 -25.52
C LYS A 669 4.90 15.27 -26.02
N GLY A 670 5.92 15.24 -25.17
CA GLY A 670 7.27 15.69 -25.51
C GLY A 670 7.59 17.15 -25.17
N LEU A 671 6.62 17.93 -24.69
CA LEU A 671 6.85 19.27 -24.17
C LEU A 671 7.13 19.20 -22.66
N SER A 672 8.27 19.73 -22.21
CA SER A 672 8.59 19.80 -20.78
C SER A 672 7.82 20.91 -20.09
N LYS A 673 7.72 20.82 -18.76
CA LYS A 673 7.09 21.85 -17.94
C LYS A 673 7.83 23.19 -18.10
N GLU A 674 9.15 23.15 -18.03
CA GLU A 674 10.02 24.32 -18.16
C GLU A 674 9.86 24.97 -19.53
N GLY A 675 9.74 24.18 -20.60
CA GLY A 675 9.50 24.68 -21.95
C GLY A 675 8.12 25.34 -22.10
N ALA A 676 7.09 24.76 -21.48
CA ALA A 676 5.76 25.37 -21.46
C ALA A 676 5.73 26.68 -20.65
N GLU A 677 6.42 26.72 -19.51
CA GLU A 677 6.54 27.92 -18.68
C GLU A 677 7.28 29.05 -19.42
N ALA A 678 8.36 28.73 -20.14
CA ALA A 678 9.08 29.70 -20.97
C ALA A 678 8.19 30.32 -22.09
N ILE A 679 7.30 29.53 -22.70
CA ILE A 679 6.32 30.05 -23.67
C ILE A 679 5.37 31.06 -22.99
N VAL A 680 4.89 30.73 -21.79
CA VAL A 680 3.98 31.59 -21.03
C VAL A 680 4.68 32.88 -20.59
N GLU A 681 5.94 32.80 -20.17
CA GLU A 681 6.78 33.94 -19.78
C GLU A 681 7.00 34.89 -20.96
N ALA A 682 7.50 34.38 -22.09
CA ALA A 682 7.71 35.17 -23.31
C ALA A 682 6.42 35.84 -23.82
N ARG A 683 5.28 35.14 -23.71
CA ARG A 683 3.96 35.70 -24.05
C ARG A 683 3.56 36.86 -23.13
N THR A 684 3.93 36.79 -21.86
CA THR A 684 3.61 37.82 -20.88
C THR A 684 4.46 39.06 -21.11
N GLU A 685 5.76 38.88 -21.41
CA GLU A 685 6.68 39.96 -21.80
C GLU A 685 6.21 40.69 -23.07
N ALA A 686 5.82 39.95 -24.11
CA ALA A 686 5.30 40.50 -25.37
C ALA A 686 3.98 41.27 -25.21
N LYS A 687 3.21 41.03 -24.13
CA LYS A 687 2.01 41.82 -23.80
C LYS A 687 2.33 43.09 -23.02
N THR A 688 3.50 43.17 -22.39
CA THR A 688 3.95 44.31 -21.57
C THR A 688 4.85 45.30 -22.32
N GLU A 689 5.46 44.92 -23.43
CA GLU A 689 6.12 45.87 -24.32
C GLU A 689 5.08 46.78 -24.99
N PRO A 690 5.20 48.12 -24.89
CA PRO A 690 4.36 49.02 -25.66
C PRO A 690 4.65 48.74 -27.14
N ARG A 691 3.59 48.44 -27.91
CA ARG A 691 3.70 48.42 -29.37
C ARG A 691 4.15 49.81 -29.82
N GLU A 692 5.44 49.99 -30.09
CA GLU A 692 5.91 51.12 -30.86
C GLU A 692 5.21 51.04 -32.23
N GLY A 693 4.44 52.08 -32.53
CA GLY A 693 3.52 52.16 -33.66
C GLY A 693 4.21 52.38 -35.00
#